data_AF-X0AZR3-F1
#
_entry.id   AF-X0AZR3-F1
#
_cell.length_a   1.000
_cell.length_b   1.000
_cell.length_c   1.000
_cell.angle_alpha   90.00
_cell.angle_beta   90.00
_cell.angle_gamma   90.00
#
_symmetry.space_group_name_H-M   'P 1'
#
loop_
_entity.id
_entity.type
_entity.pdbx_description
1 polymer ?
#
loop_
_entity_poly.entity_id
_entity_poly.type
_entity_poly.pdbx_seq_one_letter_code
_entity_poly.pdbx_strand_id
1 'polypeptide(L)'
;MFNPRKRPRDERNEEFIRYVRQESQPGLDGNDIVTRFISPAVTVRWWRKGGQQRLSRAIDRNIHALPTTIENGYLNIFSILVYIGRTYLINNFTSNGYQDQRLPLLNAQCFGDDPALVDDMKEFCENQWMFCPLIFSRHTPMDKRYIDPRQILPIKTTFTITTDSNHSKSIIRVVTLYPECFDHEWSSTGTVVFKEYRTRERESLRDAWIKEYNAFAAIESCDYIVKYLGSFEQNNRCFMILEHASEGSLLELFKRNERPATEEERRYFLYGLMGLTKAIDKIQNLGGGPRNQRTGFAHRDIKPANILVFPGQDGRYSDGFQMKLADFDTATPNRPIDEDESSFQDNDGNRTYCSPEATRFYRDQEKGFMQVPVASDVWSLGCVISEAIVWVAGGTAALDEAANDRRREILTHWPFLADGSFGECFHNSSTALTCVVKSHSAALDALQGPIFLSRNVCSLVERWMLVPYRERQYPILIWKAFEGQYRELFHPAPPSGHYSTPLLPQPGFHHTMMLTQSPVNIASSIFQPDQTPHQRPFSHPGPSRQVGMATSHPNIHQRGPLGINTRMPSNNGTPIDRHISTQWSHSDVQAVAELEDKSSPVSAVSTNGFNLGHSLGSPNHPGISFSTQDSHHNSVPDANSPAKTSVDIHRLTPQKQQNGAGMYGDLTIGDVVIHRSNNGKREALEGYEQFCNRMGRRRFVFIIDDSVTMRNREREVLRAMEVLVWLVRKIDQTGPEIRFASKPDQKYPIERRPRFLLNMDRFINPIRKWLRGNDAETFCNMKHSFNQIFADANMVDPKRPTSVIILTDGIWEGGGPIEEKGVEACITKVIKRMEEKGLGDTAFTFQFLSFGNDPDGLRRLIYLDDHALYGGDEHSRIDIVDHKSSESNVWAILTGSVSPGNDEASAGPSTGRPSFSQGE
;
A
#
# COMPACT_ATOMS: atom_id res chain seq x y z
N MET A 1 11.33 -64.06 9.36
CA MET A 1 12.64 -63.44 9.64
C MET A 1 12.40 -62.14 10.39
N PHE A 2 13.00 -61.95 11.57
CA PHE A 2 12.97 -60.65 12.26
C PHE A 2 13.86 -59.66 11.49
N ASN A 3 13.37 -58.44 11.25
CA ASN A 3 14.22 -57.35 10.76
C ASN A 3 15.02 -56.81 11.97
N PRO A 4 16.36 -56.95 12.02
CA PRO A 4 17.16 -56.68 13.22
C PRO A 4 17.23 -55.20 13.62
N ARG A 5 16.57 -54.29 12.87
CA ARG A 5 16.52 -52.85 13.17
C ARG A 5 15.30 -52.40 13.98
N LYS A 6 14.27 -53.24 14.20
CA LYS A 6 13.05 -52.82 14.90
C LYS A 6 12.97 -53.43 16.30
N ARG A 7 12.93 -52.56 17.33
CA ARG A 7 12.65 -52.95 18.72
C ARG A 7 11.21 -53.50 18.83
N PRO A 8 10.92 -54.44 19.75
CA PRO A 8 9.58 -54.98 19.97
C PRO A 8 8.53 -53.87 20.13
N ARG A 9 7.31 -54.12 19.65
CA ARG A 9 6.16 -53.24 19.91
C ARG A 9 5.47 -53.68 21.18
N ASP A 10 5.05 -52.70 21.97
CA ASP A 10 4.24 -52.92 23.15
C ASP A 10 2.84 -53.43 22.72
N GLU A 11 2.12 -54.07 23.64
CA GLU A 11 0.74 -54.47 23.38
C GLU A 11 -0.13 -53.23 23.13
N ARG A 12 -0.87 -53.20 22.00
CA ARG A 12 -1.65 -52.03 21.62
C ARG A 12 -2.83 -51.81 22.57
N ASN A 13 -2.95 -50.59 23.08
CA ASN A 13 -4.11 -50.16 23.84
C ASN A 13 -5.30 -49.87 22.91
N GLU A 14 -5.97 -50.93 22.45
CA GLU A 14 -7.11 -50.85 21.53
C GLU A 14 -8.31 -50.08 22.11
N GLU A 15 -8.45 -49.98 23.44
CA GLU A 15 -9.44 -49.10 24.09
C GLU A 15 -9.13 -47.63 23.78
N PHE A 16 -7.89 -47.20 23.99
CA PHE A 16 -7.45 -45.83 23.71
C PHE A 16 -7.46 -45.51 22.22
N ILE A 17 -6.97 -46.42 21.36
CA ILE A 17 -6.94 -46.19 19.91
C ILE A 17 -8.36 -46.06 19.35
N ARG A 18 -9.32 -46.84 19.85
CA ARG A 18 -10.74 -46.70 19.49
C ARG A 18 -11.31 -45.37 19.97
N TYR A 19 -11.00 -44.96 21.20
CA TYR A 19 -11.40 -43.66 21.74
C TYR A 19 -10.87 -42.49 20.90
N VAL A 20 -9.58 -42.47 20.55
CA VAL A 20 -8.98 -41.44 19.67
C VAL A 20 -9.66 -41.39 18.30
N ARG A 21 -9.99 -42.55 17.71
CA ARG A 21 -10.72 -42.60 16.43
C ARG A 21 -12.13 -42.02 16.53
N GLN A 22 -12.84 -42.29 17.62
CA GLN A 22 -14.20 -41.80 17.87
C GLN A 22 -14.26 -40.29 18.15
N GLU A 23 -13.37 -39.79 19.00
CA GLU A 23 -13.39 -38.40 19.48
C GLU A 23 -12.65 -37.41 18.57
N SER A 24 -11.80 -37.91 17.67
CA SER A 24 -11.05 -37.06 16.74
C SER A 24 -11.97 -36.22 15.85
N GLN A 25 -11.52 -35.00 15.58
CA GLN A 25 -12.26 -33.98 14.84
C GLN A 25 -11.51 -33.63 13.54
N PRO A 26 -12.21 -33.25 12.46
CA PRO A 26 -11.56 -32.65 11.29
C PRO A 26 -11.03 -31.25 11.61
N GLY A 27 -9.88 -30.91 11.01
CA GLY A 27 -9.34 -29.55 10.91
C GLY A 27 -8.59 -29.40 9.59
N LEU A 28 -7.94 -28.26 9.35
CA LEU A 28 -7.12 -28.04 8.15
C LEU A 28 -5.63 -28.03 8.49
N ASP A 29 -4.80 -28.68 7.67
CA ASP A 29 -3.35 -28.46 7.71
C ASP A 29 -2.96 -27.17 6.96
N GLY A 30 -1.65 -26.86 6.92
CA GLY A 30 -1.11 -25.72 6.20
C GLY A 30 -1.22 -25.81 4.67
N ASN A 31 -1.75 -26.90 4.10
CA ASN A 31 -2.08 -27.08 2.69
C ASN A 31 -3.59 -26.98 2.41
N ASP A 32 -4.40 -26.63 3.41
CA ASP A 32 -5.88 -26.70 3.40
C ASP A 32 -6.43 -28.13 3.20
N ILE A 33 -5.64 -29.16 3.56
CA ILE A 33 -6.07 -30.57 3.53
C ILE A 33 -6.80 -30.90 4.83
N VAL A 34 -8.02 -31.44 4.70
CA VAL A 34 -8.83 -31.90 5.84
C VAL A 34 -8.15 -33.07 6.52
N THR A 35 -7.65 -32.84 7.74
CA THR A 35 -6.86 -33.79 8.53
C THR A 35 -7.51 -33.98 9.90
N ARG A 36 -7.50 -35.21 10.44
CA ARG A 36 -8.07 -35.49 11.77
C ARG A 36 -7.08 -35.16 12.88
N PHE A 37 -7.57 -34.51 13.94
CA PHE A 37 -6.82 -34.21 15.15
C PHE A 37 -7.63 -34.62 16.40
N ILE A 38 -7.00 -34.63 17.57
CA ILE A 38 -7.64 -34.72 18.89
C ILE A 38 -7.03 -33.66 19.82
N SER A 39 -7.86 -32.91 20.55
CA SER A 39 -7.35 -31.90 21.49
C SER A 39 -6.67 -32.59 22.69
N PRO A 40 -5.51 -32.07 23.17
CA PRO A 40 -4.89 -32.54 24.42
C PRO A 40 -5.83 -32.52 25.62
N ALA A 41 -6.81 -31.60 25.67
CA ALA A 41 -7.80 -31.56 26.73
C ALA A 41 -8.70 -32.82 26.74
N VAL A 42 -9.00 -33.38 25.56
CA VAL A 42 -9.82 -34.60 25.41
C VAL A 42 -9.05 -35.82 25.91
N THR A 43 -7.79 -35.99 25.50
CA THR A 43 -6.95 -37.11 25.95
C THR A 43 -6.66 -37.03 27.45
N VAL A 44 -6.37 -35.85 27.99
CA VAL A 44 -6.19 -35.61 29.44
C VAL A 44 -7.45 -36.00 30.23
N ARG A 45 -8.66 -35.63 29.77
CA ARG A 45 -9.93 -36.06 30.39
C ARG A 45 -10.06 -37.59 30.42
N TRP A 46 -9.67 -38.28 29.33
CA TRP A 46 -9.72 -39.73 29.26
C TRP A 46 -8.75 -40.42 30.22
N TRP A 47 -7.49 -39.98 30.30
CA TRP A 47 -6.53 -40.53 31.26
C TRP A 47 -6.99 -40.33 32.71
N ARG A 48 -7.47 -39.13 33.06
CA ARG A 48 -7.96 -38.82 34.42
C ARG A 48 -9.22 -39.58 34.83
N LYS A 49 -10.10 -39.96 33.89
CA LYS A 49 -11.37 -40.68 34.20
C LYS A 49 -11.18 -42.06 34.86
N GLY A 50 -9.98 -42.66 34.78
CA GLY A 50 -9.61 -43.89 35.50
C GLY A 50 -8.51 -43.72 36.55
N GLY A 51 -8.10 -42.47 36.83
CA GLY A 51 -6.93 -42.14 37.64
C GLY A 51 -5.66 -42.88 37.20
N GLN A 52 -4.72 -43.03 38.13
CA GLN A 52 -3.44 -43.68 37.87
C GLN A 52 -3.55 -45.16 37.47
N GLN A 53 -4.66 -45.85 37.79
CA GLN A 53 -4.87 -47.24 37.36
C GLN A 53 -4.89 -47.38 35.83
N ARG A 54 -5.45 -46.40 35.10
CA ARG A 54 -5.51 -46.42 33.64
C ARG A 54 -4.12 -46.19 33.02
N LEU A 55 -3.31 -45.31 33.61
CA LEU A 55 -1.91 -45.12 33.25
C LEU A 55 -1.10 -46.41 33.51
N SER A 56 -1.15 -46.97 34.72
CA SER A 56 -0.40 -48.20 35.09
C SER A 56 -0.73 -49.42 34.23
N ARG A 57 -1.92 -49.51 33.63
CA ARG A 57 -2.29 -50.60 32.70
C ARG A 57 -1.77 -50.36 31.27
N ALA A 58 -1.44 -49.13 30.91
CA ALA A 58 -0.99 -48.75 29.58
C ALA A 58 0.53 -48.66 29.44
N ILE A 59 1.27 -48.53 30.55
CA ILE A 59 2.73 -48.59 30.60
C ILE A 59 3.16 -50.07 30.45
N ASP A 60 4.10 -50.38 29.55
CA ASP A 60 4.70 -51.72 29.48
C ASP A 60 5.29 -52.12 30.85
N ARG A 61 5.03 -53.37 31.26
CA ARG A 61 5.34 -53.88 32.61
C ARG A 61 6.84 -53.89 32.94
N ASN A 62 7.71 -53.74 31.94
CA ASN A 62 9.17 -53.71 32.09
C ASN A 62 9.72 -52.28 32.25
N ILE A 63 8.86 -51.24 32.27
CA ILE A 63 9.25 -49.83 32.39
C ILE A 63 9.06 -49.33 33.83
N HIS A 64 10.09 -48.77 34.44
CA HIS A 64 10.01 -48.04 35.71
C HIS A 64 9.58 -46.57 35.53
N ALA A 65 8.40 -46.33 34.94
CA ALA A 65 7.81 -45.00 34.82
C ALA A 65 6.71 -44.80 35.88
N LEU A 66 6.80 -43.74 36.68
CA LEU A 66 5.79 -43.41 37.68
C LEU A 66 4.55 -42.76 37.04
N PRO A 67 3.33 -43.27 37.27
CA PRO A 67 2.09 -42.65 36.77
C PRO A 67 1.92 -41.18 37.17
N THR A 68 2.34 -40.82 38.38
CA THR A 68 2.37 -39.42 38.87
C THR A 68 3.26 -38.51 38.03
N THR A 69 4.43 -38.99 37.60
CA THR A 69 5.34 -38.22 36.73
C THR A 69 4.69 -37.96 35.38
N ILE A 70 4.02 -38.96 34.79
CA ILE A 70 3.33 -38.82 33.51
C ILE A 70 2.14 -37.85 33.63
N GLU A 71 1.31 -38.02 34.68
CA GLU A 71 0.14 -37.19 34.97
C GLU A 71 0.46 -35.69 35.13
N ASN A 72 1.67 -35.37 35.63
CA ASN A 72 2.10 -34.01 35.90
C ASN A 72 2.68 -33.23 34.69
N GLY A 73 2.97 -33.87 33.55
CA GLY A 73 3.57 -33.13 32.42
C GLY A 73 3.90 -33.89 31.13
N TYR A 74 3.46 -35.14 30.97
CA TYR A 74 3.73 -35.97 29.79
C TYR A 74 2.47 -36.68 29.26
N LEU A 75 1.26 -36.20 29.56
CA LEU A 75 0.02 -36.87 29.16
C LEU A 75 -0.22 -36.82 27.65
N ASN A 76 0.20 -35.75 26.96
CA ASN A 76 0.05 -35.66 25.51
C ASN A 76 1.11 -36.52 24.79
N ILE A 77 2.37 -36.46 25.24
CA ILE A 77 3.45 -37.37 24.81
C ILE A 77 3.03 -38.83 25.00
N PHE A 78 2.57 -39.19 26.20
CA PHE A 78 2.14 -40.55 26.51
C PHE A 78 0.95 -41.00 25.66
N SER A 79 0.01 -40.09 25.34
CA SER A 79 -1.07 -40.35 24.38
C SER A 79 -0.54 -40.76 23.00
N ILE A 80 0.44 -40.03 22.46
CA ILE A 80 1.08 -40.36 21.17
C ILE A 80 1.79 -41.73 21.28
N LEU A 81 2.57 -41.95 22.35
CA LEU A 81 3.32 -43.20 22.55
C LEU A 81 2.41 -44.44 22.65
N VAL A 82 1.28 -44.32 23.35
CA VAL A 82 0.28 -45.38 23.48
C VAL A 82 -0.43 -45.63 22.14
N TYR A 83 -0.68 -44.59 21.35
CA TYR A 83 -1.28 -44.71 20.02
C TYR A 83 -0.38 -45.46 19.02
N ILE A 84 0.92 -45.20 19.02
CA ILE A 84 1.88 -45.89 18.14
C ILE A 84 2.37 -47.26 18.68
N GLY A 85 2.17 -47.54 19.98
CA GLY A 85 2.61 -48.78 20.64
C GLY A 85 4.10 -48.77 21.01
N ARG A 86 4.60 -47.63 21.52
CA ARG A 86 6.00 -47.35 21.88
C ARG A 86 6.13 -46.70 23.27
N THR A 87 5.34 -47.14 24.25
CA THR A 87 5.29 -46.57 25.61
C THR A 87 6.65 -46.62 26.31
N TYR A 88 7.53 -47.58 25.97
CA TYR A 88 8.90 -47.65 26.48
C TYR A 88 9.73 -46.37 26.28
N LEU A 89 9.41 -45.56 25.26
CA LEU A 89 10.09 -44.27 25.02
C LEU A 89 9.81 -43.24 26.12
N ILE A 90 8.80 -43.42 27.00
CA ILE A 90 8.50 -42.47 28.07
C ILE A 90 9.69 -42.23 29.00
N ASN A 91 10.56 -43.22 29.17
CA ASN A 91 11.82 -43.09 29.91
C ASN A 91 12.79 -42.11 29.23
N ASN A 92 12.88 -42.11 27.89
CA ASN A 92 13.69 -41.15 27.14
C ASN A 92 13.17 -39.72 27.31
N PHE A 93 11.85 -39.51 27.19
CA PHE A 93 11.24 -38.19 27.39
C PHE A 93 11.44 -37.67 28.82
N THR A 94 11.16 -38.48 29.83
CA THR A 94 11.28 -38.09 31.24
C THR A 94 12.73 -37.88 31.67
N SER A 95 13.66 -38.76 31.28
CA SER A 95 15.08 -38.66 31.64
C SER A 95 15.79 -37.46 31.00
N ASN A 96 15.31 -37.00 29.83
CA ASN A 96 15.84 -35.82 29.13
C ASN A 96 14.98 -34.55 29.35
N GLY A 97 13.94 -34.60 30.17
CA GLY A 97 13.10 -33.45 30.51
C GLY A 97 12.24 -32.88 29.37
N TYR A 98 11.91 -33.69 28.35
CA TYR A 98 11.02 -33.28 27.26
C TYR A 98 9.55 -33.45 27.67
N GLN A 99 8.98 -32.43 28.29
CA GLN A 99 7.56 -32.37 28.69
C GLN A 99 6.64 -31.96 27.53
N ASP A 100 5.32 -32.13 27.72
CA ASP A 100 4.28 -31.83 26.71
C ASP A 100 4.40 -30.41 26.10
N GLN A 101 4.90 -29.45 26.88
CA GLN A 101 5.14 -28.05 26.47
C GLN A 101 6.18 -27.90 25.34
N ARG A 102 7.00 -28.93 25.07
CA ARG A 102 7.98 -28.95 23.98
C ARG A 102 7.45 -29.56 22.68
N LEU A 103 6.20 -30.03 22.65
CA LEU A 103 5.57 -30.50 21.42
C LEU A 103 5.16 -29.31 20.52
N PRO A 104 5.19 -29.48 19.17
CA PRO A 104 5.68 -30.65 18.43
C PRO A 104 7.22 -30.67 18.30
N LEU A 105 7.80 -31.88 18.30
CA LEU A 105 9.23 -32.10 18.07
C LEU A 105 9.54 -32.15 16.57
N LEU A 106 10.47 -31.31 16.11
CA LEU A 106 10.90 -31.29 14.70
C LEU A 106 12.10 -32.20 14.40
N ASN A 107 12.82 -32.66 15.43
CA ASN A 107 14.02 -33.48 15.28
C ASN A 107 13.84 -34.87 15.92
N ALA A 108 13.84 -35.93 15.11
CA ALA A 108 13.77 -37.32 15.57
C ALA A 108 15.05 -37.82 16.27
N GLN A 109 16.18 -37.11 16.12
CA GLN A 109 17.46 -37.40 16.79
C GLN A 109 17.59 -36.71 18.16
N CYS A 110 16.50 -36.20 18.74
CA CYS A 110 16.50 -35.47 20.02
C CYS A 110 17.02 -36.28 21.23
N PHE A 111 17.18 -37.60 21.07
CA PHE A 111 17.73 -38.54 22.07
C PHE A 111 19.02 -39.23 21.61
N GLY A 112 19.67 -38.75 20.55
CA GLY A 112 20.91 -39.30 19.98
C GLY A 112 20.71 -40.10 18.68
N ASP A 113 21.80 -40.70 18.20
CA ASP A 113 21.92 -41.24 16.84
C ASP A 113 21.69 -42.76 16.70
N ASP A 114 21.21 -43.46 17.74
CA ASP A 114 20.89 -44.90 17.64
C ASP A 114 19.83 -45.13 16.55
N PRO A 115 20.12 -45.85 15.45
CA PRO A 115 19.21 -45.97 14.31
C PRO A 115 17.83 -46.53 14.69
N ALA A 116 17.76 -47.44 15.65
CA ALA A 116 16.50 -48.04 16.08
C ALA A 116 15.64 -47.04 16.88
N LEU A 117 16.27 -46.26 17.78
CA LEU A 117 15.60 -45.19 18.51
C LEU A 117 15.15 -44.05 17.58
N VAL A 118 16.00 -43.66 16.63
CA VAL A 118 15.70 -42.62 15.63
C VAL A 118 14.52 -43.04 14.73
N ASP A 119 14.44 -44.31 14.31
CA ASP A 119 13.32 -44.81 13.50
C ASP A 119 11.99 -44.82 14.28
N ASP A 120 11.99 -45.22 15.56
CA ASP A 120 10.77 -45.14 16.39
C ASP A 120 10.40 -43.69 16.77
N MET A 121 11.39 -42.79 16.87
CA MET A 121 11.13 -41.35 17.00
C MET A 121 10.64 -40.68 15.71
N LYS A 122 10.93 -41.21 14.52
CA LYS A 122 10.25 -40.78 13.28
C LYS A 122 8.77 -41.14 13.33
N GLU A 123 8.42 -42.38 13.70
CA GLU A 123 7.03 -42.81 13.86
C GLU A 123 6.28 -41.94 14.89
N PHE A 124 6.94 -41.52 15.98
CA PHE A 124 6.41 -40.49 16.89
C PHE A 124 6.21 -39.13 16.21
N CYS A 125 7.25 -38.61 15.54
CA CYS A 125 7.21 -37.28 14.92
C CYS A 125 6.23 -37.16 13.74
N GLU A 126 5.89 -38.28 13.10
CA GLU A 126 4.84 -38.38 12.07
C GLU A 126 3.43 -38.38 12.68
N ASN A 127 3.22 -39.08 13.80
CA ASN A 127 1.90 -39.21 14.43
C ASN A 127 1.55 -38.04 15.38
N GLN A 128 2.54 -37.31 15.91
CA GLN A 128 2.31 -36.24 16.90
C GLN A 128 1.34 -35.15 16.42
N TRP A 129 1.29 -34.85 15.12
CA TRP A 129 0.50 -33.73 14.57
C TRP A 129 -1.00 -33.89 14.83
N MET A 130 -1.50 -35.14 14.84
CA MET A 130 -2.86 -35.48 15.25
C MET A 130 -3.16 -35.08 16.71
N PHE A 131 -2.15 -35.11 17.58
CA PHE A 131 -2.26 -34.78 19.01
C PHE A 131 -1.76 -33.36 19.34
N CYS A 132 -1.31 -32.60 18.33
CA CYS A 132 -0.75 -31.26 18.49
C CYS A 132 -1.48 -30.21 17.61
N PRO A 133 -2.82 -30.11 17.66
CA PRO A 133 -3.53 -29.02 17.00
C PRO A 133 -3.07 -27.66 17.56
N LEU A 134 -3.29 -26.59 16.79
CA LEU A 134 -3.02 -25.24 17.24
C LEU A 134 -4.02 -24.79 18.32
N ILE A 135 -3.55 -24.44 19.52
CA ILE A 135 -4.40 -23.97 20.61
C ILE A 135 -4.34 -22.44 20.72
N PHE A 136 -5.50 -21.78 20.73
CA PHE A 136 -5.64 -20.32 20.78
C PHE A 136 -5.88 -19.83 22.20
N SER A 137 -4.81 -19.50 22.92
CA SER A 137 -4.86 -19.12 24.33
C SER A 137 -4.40 -17.68 24.55
N ARG A 138 -4.99 -16.99 25.53
CA ARG A 138 -4.49 -15.68 25.99
C ARG A 138 -3.04 -15.79 26.52
N HIS A 139 -2.67 -16.95 27.05
CA HIS A 139 -1.33 -17.23 27.57
C HIS A 139 -0.32 -17.67 26.50
N THR A 140 -0.78 -17.89 25.26
CA THR A 140 0.08 -18.25 24.11
C THR A 140 -0.15 -17.23 22.98
N PRO A 141 0.48 -16.04 23.05
CA PRO A 141 0.31 -14.99 22.05
C PRO A 141 0.58 -15.52 20.65
N MET A 142 -0.30 -15.13 19.73
CA MET A 142 -0.28 -15.56 18.34
C MET A 142 0.34 -14.49 17.43
N ASP A 143 1.23 -13.64 17.93
CA ASP A 143 1.75 -12.46 17.21
C ASP A 143 2.93 -12.81 16.29
N LYS A 144 2.76 -12.58 14.97
CA LYS A 144 3.72 -12.95 13.90
C LYS A 144 4.27 -14.38 14.04
N ARG A 145 3.46 -15.31 14.55
CA ARG A 145 3.90 -16.66 14.86
C ARG A 145 4.12 -17.47 13.58
N TYR A 146 5.29 -18.08 13.42
CA TYR A 146 5.50 -19.10 12.38
C TYR A 146 4.93 -20.45 12.84
N ILE A 147 4.20 -21.12 11.95
CA ILE A 147 3.51 -22.38 12.20
C ILE A 147 3.97 -23.41 11.17
N ASP A 148 4.29 -24.63 11.62
CA ASP A 148 4.67 -25.73 10.72
C ASP A 148 3.48 -26.09 9.80
N PRO A 149 3.70 -26.34 8.49
CA PRO A 149 2.63 -26.75 7.58
C PRO A 149 1.84 -27.99 8.02
N ARG A 150 2.41 -28.86 8.87
CA ARG A 150 1.74 -30.07 9.39
C ARG A 150 0.90 -29.80 10.64
N GLN A 151 1.00 -28.62 11.26
CA GLN A 151 0.21 -28.29 12.44
C GLN A 151 -1.24 -27.97 12.04
N ILE A 152 -2.18 -28.69 12.65
CA ILE A 152 -3.58 -28.65 12.25
C ILE A 152 -4.29 -27.46 12.92
N LEU A 153 -4.96 -26.65 12.11
CA LEU A 153 -5.88 -25.58 12.52
C LEU A 153 -7.23 -26.22 12.92
N PRO A 154 -7.64 -26.15 14.20
CA PRO A 154 -8.84 -26.82 14.70
C PRO A 154 -10.10 -26.01 14.39
N ILE A 155 -10.59 -26.14 13.16
CA ILE A 155 -11.71 -25.34 12.63
C ILE A 155 -12.86 -26.26 12.16
N LYS A 156 -14.10 -25.93 12.53
CA LYS A 156 -15.30 -26.75 12.25
C LYS A 156 -15.83 -26.54 10.84
N THR A 157 -16.01 -25.29 10.48
CA THR A 157 -16.66 -24.80 9.27
C THR A 157 -16.01 -23.50 8.86
N THR A 158 -15.85 -23.29 7.56
CA THR A 158 -15.31 -22.07 6.98
C THR A 158 -16.31 -21.49 5.99
N PHE A 159 -16.75 -20.25 6.23
CA PHE A 159 -17.47 -19.48 5.23
C PHE A 159 -16.48 -18.51 4.61
N THR A 160 -16.12 -18.75 3.35
CA THR A 160 -15.24 -17.86 2.59
C THR A 160 -16.06 -16.72 2.02
N ILE A 161 -15.82 -15.50 2.49
CA ILE A 161 -16.34 -14.28 1.90
C ILE A 161 -15.33 -13.83 0.84
N THR A 162 -15.48 -14.37 -0.37
CA THR A 162 -14.74 -13.88 -1.53
C THR A 162 -15.27 -12.50 -1.90
N THR A 163 -14.40 -11.49 -1.85
CA THR A 163 -14.66 -10.21 -2.51
C THR A 163 -14.54 -10.41 -4.02
N ASP A 164 -15.57 -10.04 -4.79
CA ASP A 164 -15.81 -10.40 -6.21
C ASP A 164 -14.82 -9.82 -7.25
N SER A 165 -13.56 -9.60 -6.89
CA SER A 165 -12.53 -9.11 -7.80
C SER A 165 -11.35 -10.08 -7.91
N ASN A 166 -10.96 -10.37 -9.16
CA ASN A 166 -9.74 -11.13 -9.51
C ASN A 166 -8.42 -10.45 -9.06
N HIS A 167 -8.50 -9.34 -8.32
CA HIS A 167 -7.35 -8.54 -7.87
C HIS A 167 -7.29 -8.34 -6.34
N SER A 168 -8.27 -8.85 -5.59
CA SER A 168 -8.33 -8.68 -4.13
C SER A 168 -7.04 -9.12 -3.42
N LYS A 169 -6.55 -8.30 -2.48
CA LYS A 169 -5.28 -8.52 -1.76
C LYS A 169 -5.36 -9.72 -0.81
N SER A 170 -6.54 -10.00 -0.26
CA SER A 170 -6.75 -11.02 0.77
C SER A 170 -8.06 -11.77 0.58
N ILE A 171 -8.12 -12.98 1.11
CA ILE A 171 -9.32 -13.80 1.24
C ILE A 171 -9.81 -13.67 2.69
N ILE A 172 -11.09 -13.38 2.88
CA ILE A 172 -11.70 -13.30 4.21
C ILE A 172 -12.42 -14.62 4.47
N ARG A 173 -12.02 -15.36 5.51
CA ARG A 173 -12.68 -16.58 5.96
C ARG A 173 -13.27 -16.35 7.35
N VAL A 174 -14.58 -16.56 7.52
CA VAL A 174 -15.20 -16.68 8.85
C VAL A 174 -15.01 -18.11 9.33
N VAL A 175 -14.50 -18.27 10.55
CA VAL A 175 -13.99 -19.52 11.09
C VAL A 175 -14.55 -19.75 12.49
N THR A 176 -15.16 -20.92 12.73
CA THR A 176 -15.55 -21.35 14.08
C THR A 176 -14.60 -22.41 14.61
N LEU A 177 -13.98 -22.13 15.76
CA LEU A 177 -13.03 -23.03 16.43
C LEU A 177 -13.73 -24.14 17.23
N TYR A 178 -12.99 -25.21 17.54
CA TYR A 178 -13.43 -26.22 18.52
C TYR A 178 -13.29 -25.69 19.96
N PRO A 179 -14.31 -25.86 20.84
CA PRO A 179 -14.28 -25.37 22.22
C PRO A 179 -13.07 -25.81 23.04
N GLU A 180 -12.57 -27.03 22.80
CA GLU A 180 -11.36 -27.55 23.45
C GLU A 180 -10.04 -27.02 22.87
N CYS A 181 -10.09 -26.01 22.01
CA CYS A 181 -8.93 -25.45 21.30
C CYS A 181 -8.80 -23.93 21.42
N PHE A 182 -9.64 -23.24 22.20
CA PHE A 182 -9.48 -21.82 22.50
C PHE A 182 -9.92 -21.46 23.93
N ASP A 183 -9.38 -20.37 24.47
CA ASP A 183 -9.82 -19.79 25.75
C ASP A 183 -10.93 -18.74 25.53
N HIS A 184 -11.99 -18.76 26.36
CA HIS A 184 -13.05 -17.75 26.30
C HIS A 184 -12.57 -16.31 26.59
N GLU A 185 -11.43 -16.14 27.28
CA GLU A 185 -10.78 -14.83 27.44
C GLU A 185 -10.15 -14.30 26.15
N TRP A 186 -9.71 -15.21 25.26
CA TRP A 186 -9.13 -14.86 23.97
C TRP A 186 -10.24 -14.50 22.98
N SER A 187 -11.23 -15.38 22.80
CA SER A 187 -12.46 -15.14 22.04
C SER A 187 -13.68 -15.65 22.79
N SER A 188 -14.67 -14.79 23.03
CA SER A 188 -15.87 -15.14 23.80
C SER A 188 -16.72 -16.23 23.12
N THR A 189 -16.83 -16.17 21.79
CA THR A 189 -17.69 -17.07 20.99
C THR A 189 -16.93 -18.19 20.28
N GLY A 190 -15.60 -18.10 20.16
CA GLY A 190 -14.80 -18.99 19.33
C GLY A 190 -15.00 -18.81 17.81
N THR A 191 -15.81 -17.83 17.37
CA THR A 191 -15.97 -17.47 15.96
C THR A 191 -15.14 -16.23 15.66
N VAL A 192 -14.25 -16.35 14.69
CA VAL A 192 -13.21 -15.36 14.36
C VAL A 192 -13.09 -15.21 12.84
N VAL A 193 -12.44 -14.13 12.41
CA VAL A 193 -12.12 -13.88 10.99
C VAL A 193 -10.65 -14.16 10.76
N PHE A 194 -10.35 -15.02 9.77
CA PHE A 194 -9.02 -15.18 9.22
C PHE A 194 -8.93 -14.38 7.91
N LYS A 195 -8.15 -13.31 7.91
CA LYS A 195 -7.78 -12.55 6.69
C LYS A 195 -6.47 -13.11 6.15
N GLU A 196 -6.57 -13.92 5.11
CA GLU A 196 -5.47 -14.60 4.45
C GLU A 196 -4.95 -13.73 3.30
N TYR A 197 -3.71 -13.25 3.40
CA TYR A 197 -3.07 -12.50 2.33
C TYR A 197 -2.61 -13.45 1.22
N ARG A 198 -2.86 -13.09 -0.05
CA ARG A 198 -2.50 -13.88 -1.24
C ARG A 198 -1.00 -13.86 -1.58
N THR A 199 -0.18 -14.04 -0.56
CA THR A 199 1.29 -13.96 -0.53
C THR A 199 1.97 -14.99 -1.45
N ARG A 200 1.34 -16.15 -1.69
CA ARG A 200 1.77 -17.12 -2.71
C ARG A 200 1.59 -16.63 -4.15
N GLU A 201 0.59 -15.79 -4.42
CA GLU A 201 0.34 -15.21 -5.75
C GLU A 201 1.18 -13.94 -5.96
N ARG A 202 1.36 -13.14 -4.90
CA ARG A 202 2.06 -11.85 -4.92
C ARG A 202 2.82 -11.65 -3.61
N GLU A 203 4.13 -11.89 -3.63
CA GLU A 203 4.99 -11.81 -2.43
C GLU A 203 4.97 -10.42 -1.78
N SER A 204 4.83 -9.34 -2.56
CA SER A 204 4.71 -7.96 -2.06
C SER A 204 3.50 -7.71 -1.15
N LEU A 205 2.51 -8.61 -1.13
CA LEU A 205 1.40 -8.54 -0.17
C LEU A 205 1.85 -8.87 1.27
N ARG A 206 3.04 -9.44 1.46
CA ARG A 206 3.67 -9.61 2.78
C ARG A 206 3.93 -8.25 3.44
N ASP A 207 4.27 -7.22 2.67
CA ASP A 207 4.45 -5.86 3.20
C ASP A 207 3.13 -5.27 3.69
N ALA A 208 2.01 -5.55 3.01
CA ALA A 208 0.68 -5.13 3.45
C ALA A 208 0.26 -5.82 4.76
N TRP A 209 0.55 -7.11 4.90
CA TRP A 209 0.36 -7.84 6.16
C TRP A 209 1.25 -7.29 7.29
N ILE A 210 2.52 -6.97 7.01
CA ILE A 210 3.44 -6.35 7.98
C ILE A 210 2.93 -4.97 8.42
N LYS A 211 2.43 -4.14 7.49
CA LYS A 211 1.81 -2.84 7.80
C LYS A 211 0.59 -3.00 8.69
N GLU A 212 -0.36 -3.86 8.33
CA GLU A 212 -1.58 -4.07 9.11
C GLU A 212 -1.26 -4.58 10.53
N TYR A 213 -0.35 -5.54 10.67
CA TYR A 213 0.14 -5.98 11.98
C TYR A 213 0.77 -4.82 12.76
N ASN A 214 1.66 -4.04 12.15
CA ASN A 214 2.39 -2.98 12.85
C ASN A 214 1.41 -1.88 13.35
N ALA A 215 0.33 -1.63 12.62
CA ALA A 215 -0.75 -0.75 13.04
C ALA A 215 -1.49 -1.32 14.27
N PHE A 216 -1.95 -2.57 14.22
CA PHE A 216 -2.62 -3.20 15.37
C PHE A 216 -1.72 -3.32 16.61
N ALA A 217 -0.46 -3.68 16.44
CA ALA A 217 0.52 -3.79 17.52
C ALA A 217 0.80 -2.47 18.25
N ALA A 218 0.52 -1.32 17.60
CA ALA A 218 0.65 0.00 18.20
C ALA A 218 -0.61 0.48 18.97
N ILE A 219 -1.76 -0.17 18.78
CA ILE A 219 -3.04 0.27 19.37
C ILE A 219 -3.29 -0.42 20.72
N GLU A 220 -3.17 0.32 21.83
CA GLU A 220 -3.47 -0.14 23.19
C GLU A 220 -5.00 -0.28 23.47
N SER A 221 -5.73 -1.04 22.65
CA SER A 221 -7.20 -1.25 22.66
C SER A 221 -8.08 -0.01 22.42
N CYS A 222 -9.23 -0.22 21.77
CA CYS A 222 -10.30 0.77 21.57
C CYS A 222 -11.59 0.04 21.16
N ASP A 223 -12.73 0.35 21.77
CA ASP A 223 -14.01 -0.32 21.45
C ASP A 223 -14.49 -0.06 20.02
N TYR A 224 -14.01 1.01 19.38
CA TYR A 224 -14.37 1.44 18.03
C TYR A 224 -13.34 1.01 16.97
N ILE A 225 -12.43 0.09 17.31
CA ILE A 225 -11.48 -0.54 16.39
C ILE A 225 -11.65 -2.05 16.53
N VAL A 226 -11.62 -2.79 15.40
CA VAL A 226 -11.78 -4.25 15.42
C VAL A 226 -10.71 -4.90 16.31
N LYS A 227 -11.12 -5.79 17.21
CA LYS A 227 -10.21 -6.51 18.11
C LYS A 227 -9.32 -7.46 17.29
N TYR A 228 -8.04 -7.13 17.27
CA TYR A 228 -6.98 -8.03 16.80
C TYR A 228 -6.71 -9.14 17.82
N LEU A 229 -6.61 -10.38 17.35
CA LEU A 229 -6.48 -11.60 18.17
C LEU A 229 -5.17 -12.36 17.95
N GLY A 230 -4.42 -12.03 16.89
CA GLY A 230 -3.16 -12.68 16.51
C GLY A 230 -2.90 -12.62 15.01
N SER A 231 -1.70 -13.02 14.60
CA SER A 231 -1.25 -13.06 13.20
C SER A 231 -0.19 -14.15 13.00
N PHE A 232 -0.37 -15.01 12.00
CA PHE A 232 0.55 -16.12 11.81
C PHE A 232 0.95 -16.31 10.36
N GLU A 233 2.09 -16.96 10.17
CA GLU A 233 2.52 -17.48 8.90
C GLU A 233 2.52 -19.01 8.92
N GLN A 234 1.87 -19.61 7.93
CA GLN A 234 1.90 -21.06 7.73
C GLN A 234 2.06 -21.35 6.24
N ASN A 235 3.10 -22.12 5.88
CA ASN A 235 3.32 -22.59 4.51
C ASN A 235 3.36 -21.44 3.47
N ASN A 236 4.15 -20.40 3.74
CA ASN A 236 4.27 -19.16 2.97
C ASN A 236 2.94 -18.40 2.75
N ARG A 237 1.98 -18.55 3.67
CA ARG A 237 0.73 -17.77 3.71
C ARG A 237 0.66 -16.97 5.00
N CYS A 238 0.42 -15.67 4.88
CA CYS A 238 0.27 -14.75 6.01
C CYS A 238 -1.20 -14.53 6.36
N PHE A 239 -1.53 -14.63 7.64
CA PHE A 239 -2.88 -14.51 8.17
C PHE A 239 -2.96 -13.45 9.27
N MET A 240 -4.06 -12.70 9.30
CA MET A 240 -4.50 -11.91 10.47
C MET A 240 -5.75 -12.56 11.07
N ILE A 241 -5.81 -12.62 12.39
CA ILE A 241 -6.96 -13.10 13.16
C ILE A 241 -7.65 -11.91 13.82
N LEU A 242 -8.92 -11.69 13.50
CA LEU A 242 -9.74 -10.60 14.01
C LEU A 242 -11.02 -11.14 14.66
N GLU A 243 -11.66 -10.37 15.54
CA GLU A 243 -13.02 -10.67 15.99
C GLU A 243 -14.03 -10.66 14.82
N HIS A 244 -15.09 -11.46 14.93
CA HIS A 244 -16.11 -11.57 13.91
C HIS A 244 -17.27 -10.59 14.13
N ALA A 245 -17.55 -9.76 13.11
CA ALA A 245 -18.70 -8.86 13.06
C ALA A 245 -19.89 -9.52 12.37
N SER A 246 -20.91 -9.92 13.12
CA SER A 246 -22.03 -10.72 12.60
C SER A 246 -22.91 -10.01 11.57
N GLU A 247 -22.99 -8.68 11.61
CA GLU A 247 -23.76 -7.91 10.63
C GLU A 247 -22.97 -7.63 9.34
N GLY A 248 -21.66 -7.91 9.31
CA GLY A 248 -20.77 -7.63 8.17
C GLY A 248 -20.24 -6.20 8.16
N SER A 249 -20.01 -5.65 6.96
CA SER A 249 -19.57 -4.27 6.76
C SER A 249 -20.73 -3.27 6.67
N LEU A 250 -20.47 -1.99 6.95
CA LEU A 250 -21.46 -0.91 6.76
C LEU A 250 -21.91 -0.81 5.28
N LEU A 251 -21.04 -1.13 4.33
CA LEU A 251 -21.40 -1.25 2.92
C LEU A 251 -22.40 -2.39 2.65
N GLU A 252 -22.25 -3.54 3.31
CA GLU A 252 -23.22 -4.64 3.20
C GLU A 252 -24.55 -4.27 3.85
N LEU A 253 -24.52 -3.59 5.01
CA LEU A 253 -25.72 -3.08 5.66
C LEU A 253 -26.48 -2.09 4.76
N PHE A 254 -25.76 -1.19 4.07
CA PHE A 254 -26.33 -0.31 3.06
C PHE A 254 -27.00 -1.11 1.94
N LYS A 255 -26.31 -2.11 1.36
CA LYS A 255 -26.83 -2.97 0.29
C LYS A 255 -28.07 -3.78 0.69
N ARG A 256 -28.14 -4.27 1.94
CA ARG A 256 -29.34 -4.95 2.48
C ARG A 256 -30.51 -3.99 2.68
N ASN A 257 -30.25 -2.69 2.75
CA ASN A 257 -31.23 -1.61 2.92
C ASN A 257 -32.03 -1.68 4.25
N GLU A 258 -31.47 -2.36 5.26
CA GLU A 258 -32.09 -2.61 6.57
C GLU A 258 -31.90 -1.42 7.52
N ARG A 259 -32.41 -0.25 7.11
CA ARG A 259 -32.26 1.03 7.83
C ARG A 259 -32.89 1.04 9.24
N PRO A 260 -32.34 1.81 10.20
CA PRO A 260 -33.01 2.06 11.48
C PRO A 260 -34.32 2.83 11.23
N ALA A 261 -35.44 2.25 11.64
CA ALA A 261 -36.78 2.75 11.35
C ALA A 261 -37.27 3.72 12.44
N THR A 262 -37.05 3.39 13.71
CA THR A 262 -37.52 4.20 14.85
C THR A 262 -36.54 5.30 15.24
N GLU A 263 -36.98 6.26 16.07
CA GLU A 263 -36.09 7.27 16.65
C GLU A 263 -34.98 6.65 17.52
N GLU A 264 -35.33 5.64 18.30
CA GLU A 264 -34.42 4.94 19.20
C GLU A 264 -33.36 4.13 18.44
N GLU A 265 -33.75 3.42 17.39
CA GLU A 265 -32.80 2.74 16.50
C GLU A 265 -31.84 3.73 15.82
N ARG A 266 -32.36 4.89 15.37
CA ARG A 266 -31.51 5.97 14.81
C ARG A 266 -30.56 6.55 15.85
N ARG A 267 -30.98 6.68 17.11
CA ARG A 267 -30.15 7.14 18.22
C ARG A 267 -28.96 6.20 18.43
N TYR A 268 -29.19 4.89 18.53
CA TYR A 268 -28.10 3.91 18.66
C TYR A 268 -27.19 3.89 17.43
N PHE A 269 -27.76 3.92 16.22
CA PHE A 269 -27.00 3.97 14.97
C PHE A 269 -26.06 5.18 14.89
N LEU A 270 -26.58 6.40 15.15
CA LEU A 270 -25.79 7.63 15.12
C LEU A 270 -24.73 7.68 16.24
N TYR A 271 -25.02 7.13 17.43
CA TYR A 271 -24.04 7.05 18.51
C TYR A 271 -22.87 6.12 18.15
N GLY A 272 -23.15 4.92 17.64
CA GLY A 272 -22.12 3.98 17.19
C GLY A 272 -21.28 4.55 16.04
N LEU A 273 -21.93 5.20 15.06
CA LEU A 273 -21.28 5.84 13.91
C LEU A 273 -20.36 7.00 14.34
N MET A 274 -20.83 7.91 15.20
CA MET A 274 -20.02 9.01 15.72
C MET A 274 -18.87 8.52 16.61
N GLY A 275 -19.01 7.36 17.23
CA GLY A 275 -17.96 6.70 18.01
C GLY A 275 -16.68 6.40 17.22
N LEU A 276 -16.76 6.27 15.89
CA LEU A 276 -15.59 6.13 15.01
C LEU A 276 -14.64 7.34 15.09
N THR A 277 -15.10 8.52 15.53
CA THR A 277 -14.20 9.65 15.82
C THR A 277 -13.22 9.33 16.95
N LYS A 278 -13.59 8.48 17.92
CA LYS A 278 -12.70 7.98 18.98
C LYS A 278 -11.67 6.99 18.45
N ALA A 279 -12.02 6.21 17.42
CA ALA A 279 -11.08 5.32 16.73
C ALA A 279 -10.00 6.12 16.01
N ILE A 280 -10.39 7.16 15.26
CA ILE A 280 -9.45 8.08 14.61
C ILE A 280 -8.58 8.79 15.66
N ASP A 281 -9.15 9.26 16.78
CA ASP A 281 -8.37 9.88 17.85
C ASP A 281 -7.30 8.94 18.41
N LYS A 282 -7.65 7.68 18.64
CA LYS A 282 -6.75 6.66 19.20
C LYS A 282 -5.56 6.37 18.28
N ILE A 283 -5.77 6.21 16.98
CA ILE A 283 -4.66 5.92 16.04
C ILE A 283 -3.80 7.16 15.75
N GLN A 284 -4.35 8.36 15.90
CA GLN A 284 -3.63 9.62 15.68
C GLN A 284 -2.93 10.17 16.93
N ASN A 285 -3.27 9.72 18.15
CA ASN A 285 -2.67 10.18 19.41
C ASN A 285 -2.11 9.02 20.27
N LEU A 286 -1.24 8.21 19.69
CA LEU A 286 -0.52 7.14 20.36
C LEU A 286 0.47 7.70 21.40
N GLY A 287 0.58 7.01 22.54
CA GLY A 287 1.47 7.35 23.67
C GLY A 287 0.94 8.44 24.63
N GLY A 288 -0.06 9.22 24.23
CA GLY A 288 -0.60 10.32 25.04
C GLY A 288 0.37 11.49 25.25
N GLY A 289 0.08 12.36 26.23
CA GLY A 289 0.96 13.47 26.60
C GLY A 289 0.84 14.76 25.76
N PRO A 290 1.83 15.67 25.84
CA PRO A 290 1.90 16.91 25.07
C PRO A 290 2.13 16.67 23.57
N ARG A 291 1.64 17.59 22.73
CA ARG A 291 1.58 17.43 21.26
C ARG A 291 2.91 17.00 20.61
N ASN A 292 4.02 17.64 21.02
CA ASN A 292 5.37 17.39 20.53
C ASN A 292 6.01 16.05 20.97
N GLN A 293 5.28 15.24 21.76
CA GLN A 293 5.70 13.89 22.19
C GLN A 293 4.74 12.81 21.71
N ARG A 294 3.61 13.18 21.09
CA ARG A 294 2.64 12.21 20.58
C ARG A 294 3.13 11.62 19.27
N THR A 295 2.84 10.34 19.09
CA THR A 295 2.99 9.66 17.81
C THR A 295 1.62 9.26 17.27
N GLY A 296 1.53 8.92 16.00
CA GLY A 296 0.29 8.48 15.38
C GLY A 296 0.48 8.03 13.94
N PHE A 297 -0.60 7.53 13.35
CA PHE A 297 -0.67 7.21 11.93
C PHE A 297 -2.05 7.52 11.35
N ALA A 298 -2.12 7.62 10.02
CA ALA A 298 -3.38 7.74 9.28
C ALA A 298 -3.79 6.37 8.71
N HIS A 299 -5.10 6.13 8.65
CA HIS A 299 -5.71 4.92 8.09
C HIS A 299 -5.74 4.94 6.55
N ARG A 300 -5.91 6.12 5.92
CA ARG A 300 -5.89 6.36 4.46
C ARG A 300 -6.99 5.71 3.60
N ASP A 301 -7.71 4.71 4.10
CA ASP A 301 -8.77 3.99 3.38
C ASP A 301 -10.06 3.85 4.22
N ILE A 302 -10.50 4.93 4.87
CA ILE A 302 -11.79 4.94 5.60
C ILE A 302 -12.94 5.04 4.58
N LYS A 303 -13.78 4.01 4.55
CA LYS A 303 -14.94 3.84 3.67
C LYS A 303 -15.93 2.84 4.29
N PRO A 304 -17.19 2.74 3.83
CA PRO A 304 -18.19 1.85 4.42
C PRO A 304 -17.83 0.36 4.36
N ALA A 305 -16.97 -0.06 3.43
CA ALA A 305 -16.46 -1.44 3.37
C ALA A 305 -15.49 -1.80 4.52
N ASN A 306 -14.81 -0.79 5.08
CA ASN A 306 -13.77 -0.95 6.09
C ASN A 306 -14.28 -0.59 7.50
N ILE A 307 -15.61 -0.51 7.66
CA ILE A 307 -16.29 -0.29 8.93
C ILE A 307 -17.17 -1.51 9.18
N LEU A 308 -16.90 -2.23 10.27
CA LEU A 308 -17.59 -3.44 10.66
C LEU A 308 -18.70 -3.13 11.66
N VAL A 309 -19.83 -3.83 11.54
CA VAL A 309 -21.04 -3.59 12.32
C VAL A 309 -21.29 -4.72 13.31
N PHE A 310 -21.51 -4.35 14.57
CA PHE A 310 -21.82 -5.25 15.68
C PHE A 310 -23.21 -4.91 16.22
N PRO A 311 -24.12 -5.90 16.36
CA PRO A 311 -25.48 -5.66 16.82
C PRO A 311 -25.49 -5.32 18.31
N GLY A 312 -26.53 -4.62 18.76
CA GLY A 312 -26.82 -4.46 20.18
C GLY A 312 -27.38 -5.74 20.83
N GLN A 313 -27.60 -5.68 22.14
CA GLN A 313 -28.04 -6.80 22.97
C GLN A 313 -29.44 -7.32 22.59
N ASP A 314 -30.38 -6.41 22.35
CA ASP A 314 -31.80 -6.70 22.10
C ASP A 314 -32.15 -6.51 20.61
N GLY A 315 -31.25 -6.97 19.73
CA GLY A 315 -31.36 -6.83 18.27
C GLY A 315 -30.43 -5.74 17.71
N ARG A 316 -30.43 -5.59 16.37
CA ARG A 316 -29.39 -4.83 15.66
C ARG A 316 -29.16 -3.43 16.22
N TYR A 317 -30.17 -2.56 16.20
CA TYR A 317 -30.04 -1.16 16.60
C TYR A 317 -30.54 -0.93 18.02
N SER A 318 -29.95 -1.64 18.99
CA SER A 318 -30.27 -1.57 20.42
C SER A 318 -29.04 -1.23 21.27
N ASP A 319 -29.16 -1.28 22.60
CA ASP A 319 -28.05 -0.96 23.50
C ASP A 319 -26.84 -1.87 23.28
N GLY A 320 -25.65 -1.26 23.23
CA GLY A 320 -24.40 -1.93 22.86
C GLY A 320 -24.13 -2.03 21.36
N PHE A 321 -24.99 -1.52 20.46
CA PHE A 321 -24.67 -1.41 19.03
C PHE A 321 -23.36 -0.65 18.79
N GLN A 322 -22.46 -1.22 17.99
CA GLN A 322 -21.15 -0.64 17.73
C GLN A 322 -20.78 -0.71 16.25
N MET A 323 -20.09 0.33 15.79
CA MET A 323 -19.34 0.32 14.53
C MET A 323 -17.85 0.38 14.85
N LYS A 324 -17.05 -0.46 14.19
CA LYS A 324 -15.60 -0.54 14.43
C LYS A 324 -14.81 -0.38 13.14
N LEU A 325 -13.73 0.39 13.19
CA LEU A 325 -12.80 0.58 12.09
C LEU A 325 -11.91 -0.66 11.89
N ALA A 326 -11.69 -1.06 10.64
CA ALA A 326 -10.95 -2.25 10.25
C ALA A 326 -10.16 -2.02 8.94
N ASP A 327 -9.29 -2.97 8.59
CA ASP A 327 -8.42 -2.98 7.40
C ASP A 327 -7.32 -1.89 7.38
N PHE A 328 -6.30 -2.10 8.20
CA PHE A 328 -5.17 -1.17 8.35
C PHE A 328 -4.02 -1.43 7.35
N ASP A 329 -4.28 -2.09 6.22
CA ASP A 329 -3.23 -2.48 5.26
C ASP A 329 -2.63 -1.30 4.47
N THR A 330 -3.35 -0.17 4.42
CA THR A 330 -2.94 1.13 3.87
C THR A 330 -2.42 2.10 4.93
N ALA A 331 -2.36 1.70 6.20
CA ALA A 331 -1.96 2.58 7.29
C ALA A 331 -0.54 3.14 7.10
N THR A 332 -0.33 4.39 7.49
CA THR A 332 1.00 5.01 7.46
C THR A 332 1.90 4.43 8.57
N PRO A 333 3.23 4.50 8.45
CA PRO A 333 4.10 4.23 9.58
C PRO A 333 3.75 5.12 10.78
N ASN A 334 3.89 4.59 12.00
CA ASN A 334 3.77 5.40 13.22
C ASN A 334 4.91 6.43 13.27
N ARG A 335 4.58 7.71 13.46
CA ARG A 335 5.52 8.84 13.51
C ARG A 335 5.08 9.92 14.49
N PRO A 336 5.96 10.81 14.97
CA PRO A 336 5.57 12.01 15.70
C PRO A 336 4.54 12.81 14.90
N ILE A 337 3.48 13.31 15.56
CA ILE A 337 2.37 14.01 14.87
C ILE A 337 2.86 15.29 14.15
N ASP A 338 3.90 15.92 14.67
CA ASP A 338 4.49 17.15 14.12
C ASP A 338 5.63 16.87 13.11
N GLU A 339 5.98 15.60 12.80
CA GLU A 339 6.92 15.23 11.73
C GLU A 339 6.20 15.07 10.39
N ASP A 340 6.00 16.21 9.73
CA ASP A 340 5.52 16.35 8.34
C ASP A 340 6.51 15.67 7.34
N GLU A 341 6.47 14.33 7.21
CA GLU A 341 7.16 13.59 6.14
C GLU A 341 6.40 12.34 5.61
N SER A 342 6.87 11.84 4.46
CA SER A 342 6.08 11.14 3.43
C SER A 342 5.42 9.80 3.79
N SER A 343 4.18 9.62 3.31
CA SER A 343 3.61 8.33 2.91
C SER A 343 2.90 8.50 1.56
N PHE A 344 3.21 7.69 0.54
CA PHE A 344 2.37 7.62 -0.65
C PHE A 344 1.06 6.93 -0.32
N GLN A 345 -0.05 7.45 -0.83
CA GLN A 345 -1.36 6.81 -0.71
C GLN A 345 -1.54 5.86 -1.90
N ASP A 346 -1.22 4.59 -1.69
CA ASP A 346 -1.39 3.50 -2.67
C ASP A 346 -2.88 3.10 -2.78
N ASN A 347 -3.72 4.04 -3.24
CA ASN A 347 -5.13 3.78 -3.51
C ASN A 347 -5.31 3.14 -4.90
N ASP A 348 -5.14 1.82 -4.95
CA ASP A 348 -5.67 0.95 -6.00
C ASP A 348 -7.21 0.86 -5.87
N GLY A 349 -7.93 1.92 -6.24
CA GLY A 349 -9.40 1.88 -6.21
C GLY A 349 -10.12 3.24 -6.29
N ASN A 350 -11.45 3.16 -6.16
CA ASN A 350 -12.38 4.30 -6.23
C ASN A 350 -12.05 5.34 -5.13
N ARG A 351 -11.96 6.61 -5.49
CA ARG A 351 -11.45 7.69 -4.63
C ARG A 351 -12.55 8.54 -3.99
N THR A 352 -13.80 8.07 -3.98
CA THR A 352 -14.98 8.74 -3.43
C THR A 352 -14.74 9.45 -2.09
N TYR A 353 -14.15 8.76 -1.12
CA TYR A 353 -13.96 9.25 0.26
C TYR A 353 -12.63 10.00 0.46
N CYS A 354 -11.84 10.25 -0.58
CA CYS A 354 -10.60 11.00 -0.48
C CYS A 354 -10.88 12.47 -0.13
N SER A 355 -9.95 13.07 0.61
CA SER A 355 -10.01 14.48 1.00
C SER A 355 -9.47 15.42 -0.10
N PRO A 356 -9.89 16.70 -0.13
CA PRO A 356 -9.41 17.69 -1.10
C PRO A 356 -7.88 17.72 -1.21
N GLU A 357 -7.16 17.68 -0.09
CA GLU A 357 -5.70 17.68 -0.09
C GLU A 357 -5.07 16.34 -0.50
N ALA A 358 -5.77 15.20 -0.36
CA ALA A 358 -5.38 13.94 -1.01
C ALA A 358 -5.55 13.99 -2.54
N THR A 359 -6.38 14.91 -3.05
CA THR A 359 -6.54 15.14 -4.50
C THR A 359 -5.57 16.16 -5.10
N ARG A 360 -4.72 16.78 -4.26
CA ARG A 360 -3.66 17.72 -4.68
C ARG A 360 -2.45 17.03 -5.32
N PHE A 361 -2.73 16.09 -6.21
CA PHE A 361 -1.84 15.72 -7.32
C PHE A 361 -1.63 16.88 -8.32
N TYR A 362 -2.24 18.05 -8.08
CA TYR A 362 -2.01 19.30 -8.81
C TYR A 362 -1.62 20.47 -7.91
N ARG A 363 -0.39 20.95 -8.15
CA ARG A 363 0.24 22.20 -7.67
C ARG A 363 0.52 22.30 -6.16
N ASP A 364 1.78 22.05 -5.83
CA ASP A 364 2.72 23.18 -5.80
C ASP A 364 3.93 22.84 -6.71
N GLN A 365 4.45 23.77 -7.52
CA GLN A 365 5.67 23.52 -8.32
C GLN A 365 6.96 23.88 -7.55
N GLU A 366 6.79 24.25 -6.28
CA GLU A 366 7.72 25.07 -5.50
C GLU A 366 8.21 24.38 -4.21
N LYS A 367 7.47 23.37 -3.71
CA LYS A 367 7.61 22.84 -2.34
C LYS A 367 7.72 21.32 -2.21
N GLY A 368 7.93 20.62 -3.33
CA GLY A 368 7.82 19.16 -3.36
C GLY A 368 6.37 18.69 -3.17
N PHE A 369 6.18 17.43 -2.77
CA PHE A 369 4.84 16.88 -2.55
C PHE A 369 4.12 17.60 -1.42
N MET A 370 2.95 18.20 -1.71
CA MET A 370 2.01 18.54 -0.64
C MET A 370 1.59 17.26 0.07
N GLN A 371 1.85 17.23 1.37
CA GLN A 371 1.63 16.07 2.21
C GLN A 371 0.15 15.93 2.56
N VAL A 372 -0.34 14.69 2.59
CA VAL A 372 -1.73 14.42 3.01
C VAL A 372 -1.74 14.32 4.55
N PRO A 373 -2.34 15.26 5.30
CA PRO A 373 -2.30 15.25 6.77
C PRO A 373 -3.04 14.04 7.34
N VAL A 374 -2.80 13.69 8.61
CA VAL A 374 -3.62 12.69 9.31
C VAL A 374 -5.10 13.09 9.38
N ALA A 375 -5.39 14.40 9.38
CA ALA A 375 -6.73 14.96 9.28
C ALA A 375 -7.48 14.63 7.95
N SER A 376 -6.86 13.90 7.00
CA SER A 376 -7.59 13.32 5.86
C SER A 376 -8.63 12.29 6.31
N ASP A 377 -8.32 11.50 7.34
CA ASP A 377 -9.22 10.45 7.85
C ASP A 377 -10.52 11.04 8.42
N VAL A 378 -10.44 12.24 9.02
CA VAL A 378 -11.62 12.99 9.51
C VAL A 378 -12.55 13.38 8.36
N TRP A 379 -11.99 13.77 7.21
CA TRP A 379 -12.77 14.03 6.00
C TRP A 379 -13.42 12.76 5.46
N SER A 380 -12.66 11.66 5.37
CA SER A 380 -13.17 10.38 4.86
C SER A 380 -14.30 9.83 5.74
N LEU A 381 -14.17 9.92 7.06
CA LEU A 381 -15.27 9.61 7.99
C LEU A 381 -16.45 10.56 7.82
N GLY A 382 -16.21 11.86 7.60
CA GLY A 382 -17.27 12.83 7.29
C GLY A 382 -18.10 12.42 6.06
N CYS A 383 -17.44 11.94 5.00
CA CYS A 383 -18.10 11.42 3.80
C CYS A 383 -18.94 10.16 4.10
N VAL A 384 -18.42 9.24 4.93
CA VAL A 384 -19.18 8.06 5.37
C VAL A 384 -20.41 8.46 6.18
N ILE A 385 -20.29 9.45 7.07
CA ILE A 385 -21.42 9.93 7.88
C ILE A 385 -22.47 10.60 6.99
N SER A 386 -22.06 11.40 5.99
CA SER A 386 -22.98 11.96 4.97
C SER A 386 -23.81 10.89 4.29
N GLU A 387 -23.18 9.82 3.79
CA GLU A 387 -23.90 8.71 3.15
C GLU A 387 -24.79 7.97 4.15
N ALA A 388 -24.30 7.70 5.36
CA ALA A 388 -25.08 7.04 6.39
C ALA A 388 -26.37 7.81 6.74
N ILE A 389 -26.33 9.15 6.81
CA ILE A 389 -27.53 9.97 7.08
C ILE A 389 -28.52 9.92 5.91
N VAL A 390 -28.03 10.05 4.68
CA VAL A 390 -28.86 9.93 3.45
C VAL A 390 -29.53 8.55 3.37
N TRP A 391 -28.78 7.50 3.69
CA TRP A 391 -29.29 6.11 3.74
C TRP A 391 -30.31 5.89 4.86
N VAL A 392 -30.09 6.42 6.06
CA VAL A 392 -31.05 6.34 7.17
C VAL A 392 -32.39 7.00 6.79
N ALA A 393 -32.35 8.09 6.02
CA ALA A 393 -33.55 8.80 5.56
C ALA A 393 -34.29 8.11 4.40
N GLY A 394 -33.58 7.73 3.33
CA GLY A 394 -34.18 7.26 2.07
C GLY A 394 -33.65 5.94 1.51
N GLY A 395 -32.81 5.23 2.25
CA GLY A 395 -32.25 3.93 1.85
C GLY A 395 -31.27 4.00 0.67
N THR A 396 -31.09 2.87 -0.02
CA THR A 396 -30.21 2.75 -1.19
C THR A 396 -30.57 3.70 -2.32
N ALA A 397 -31.86 3.92 -2.60
CA ALA A 397 -32.29 4.84 -3.64
C ALA A 397 -31.79 6.28 -3.42
N ALA A 398 -31.81 6.76 -2.17
CA ALA A 398 -31.28 8.07 -1.82
C ALA A 398 -29.74 8.13 -1.86
N LEU A 399 -29.04 7.02 -1.56
CA LEU A 399 -27.59 6.92 -1.78
C LEU A 399 -27.24 7.03 -3.27
N ASP A 400 -27.95 6.29 -4.12
CA ASP A 400 -27.74 6.29 -5.58
C ASP A 400 -28.06 7.67 -6.17
N GLU A 401 -29.12 8.34 -5.70
CA GLU A 401 -29.42 9.72 -6.09
C GLU A 401 -28.32 10.69 -5.65
N ALA A 402 -27.87 10.64 -4.40
CA ALA A 402 -26.80 11.51 -3.89
C ALA A 402 -25.46 11.28 -4.60
N ALA A 403 -25.13 10.03 -4.97
CA ALA A 403 -23.95 9.70 -5.77
C ALA A 403 -24.07 10.24 -7.20
N ASN A 404 -25.25 10.11 -7.82
CA ASN A 404 -25.54 10.70 -9.13
C ASN A 404 -25.49 12.22 -9.11
N ASP A 405 -25.94 12.87 -8.03
CA ASP A 405 -25.81 14.32 -7.85
C ASP A 405 -24.36 14.79 -7.75
N ARG A 406 -23.52 14.09 -6.96
CA ARG A 406 -22.07 14.37 -6.94
C ARG A 406 -21.46 14.22 -8.33
N ARG A 407 -21.78 13.14 -9.05
CA ARG A 407 -21.35 12.90 -10.43
C ARG A 407 -21.81 14.02 -11.37
N ARG A 408 -23.07 14.47 -11.28
CA ARG A 408 -23.63 15.57 -12.08
C ARG A 408 -22.92 16.90 -11.78
N GLU A 409 -22.74 17.27 -10.52
CA GLU A 409 -22.08 18.53 -10.13
C GLU A 409 -20.60 18.53 -10.58
N ILE A 410 -19.89 17.39 -10.42
CA ILE A 410 -18.51 17.22 -10.88
C ILE A 410 -18.41 17.32 -12.41
N LEU A 411 -19.22 16.57 -13.17
CA LEU A 411 -19.15 16.60 -14.63
C LEU A 411 -19.52 17.98 -15.22
N THR A 412 -20.44 18.70 -14.57
CA THR A 412 -20.91 20.02 -15.03
C THR A 412 -19.90 21.12 -14.76
N HIS A 413 -19.27 21.13 -13.58
CA HIS A 413 -18.42 22.24 -13.15
C HIS A 413 -16.93 21.92 -13.10
N TRP A 414 -16.55 20.66 -12.86
CA TRP A 414 -15.18 20.23 -12.58
C TRP A 414 -14.77 18.94 -13.33
N PRO A 415 -14.94 18.85 -14.66
CA PRO A 415 -14.78 17.61 -15.42
C PRO A 415 -13.39 16.96 -15.29
N PHE A 416 -12.35 17.75 -14.99
CA PHE A 416 -10.99 17.23 -14.75
C PHE A 416 -10.88 16.29 -13.54
N LEU A 417 -11.84 16.33 -12.59
CA LEU A 417 -11.91 15.39 -11.47
C LEU A 417 -12.46 14.03 -11.90
N ALA A 418 -13.38 14.00 -12.86
CA ALA A 418 -13.93 12.75 -13.40
C ALA A 418 -12.83 11.90 -14.07
N ASP A 419 -11.97 12.53 -14.88
CA ASP A 419 -10.81 11.90 -15.53
C ASP A 419 -9.75 11.37 -14.52
N GLY A 420 -9.75 11.90 -13.29
CA GLY A 420 -8.80 11.55 -12.22
C GLY A 420 -9.22 10.39 -11.30
N SER A 421 -10.29 9.67 -11.66
CA SER A 421 -10.99 8.69 -10.80
C SER A 421 -11.64 9.30 -9.54
N PHE A 422 -11.95 10.60 -9.57
CA PHE A 422 -12.67 11.32 -8.51
C PHE A 422 -14.11 11.65 -8.90
N GLY A 423 -14.67 11.03 -9.94
CA GLY A 423 -15.99 11.36 -10.54
C GLY A 423 -17.23 11.20 -9.64
N GLU A 424 -17.08 10.72 -8.41
CA GLU A 424 -18.15 10.63 -7.38
C GLU A 424 -17.70 11.18 -6.02
N CYS A 425 -16.57 11.88 -5.95
CA CYS A 425 -16.03 12.39 -4.68
C CYS A 425 -16.87 13.50 -4.06
N PHE A 426 -16.58 13.83 -2.80
CA PHE A 426 -17.36 14.79 -2.01
C PHE A 426 -16.94 16.26 -2.19
N HIS A 427 -15.97 16.59 -3.06
CA HIS A 427 -15.37 17.93 -3.11
C HIS A 427 -14.96 18.41 -4.52
N ASN A 428 -14.81 19.73 -4.66
CA ASN A 428 -14.39 20.42 -5.89
C ASN A 428 -12.85 20.65 -6.00
N SER A 429 -12.04 19.71 -5.49
CA SER A 429 -10.60 19.87 -5.14
C SER A 429 -10.24 20.85 -3.99
N SER A 430 -11.19 21.63 -3.44
CA SER A 430 -10.92 22.56 -2.33
C SER A 430 -11.90 22.45 -1.17
N THR A 431 -13.21 22.49 -1.44
CA THR A 431 -14.32 22.45 -0.47
C THR A 431 -15.32 21.37 -0.84
N ALA A 432 -16.23 21.02 0.08
CA ALA A 432 -17.33 20.12 -0.22
C ALA A 432 -18.19 20.61 -1.41
N LEU A 433 -18.79 19.66 -2.13
CA LEU A 433 -19.76 19.95 -3.20
C LEU A 433 -21.08 20.47 -2.61
N THR A 434 -21.76 21.29 -3.39
CA THR A 434 -23.03 21.93 -3.00
C THR A 434 -24.14 20.90 -2.79
N CYS A 435 -24.16 19.87 -3.64
CA CYS A 435 -25.11 18.77 -3.56
C CYS A 435 -25.01 17.95 -2.26
N VAL A 436 -23.85 17.93 -1.58
CA VAL A 436 -23.69 17.21 -0.31
C VAL A 436 -24.56 17.86 0.77
N VAL A 437 -24.46 19.19 0.95
CA VAL A 437 -25.28 19.95 1.92
C VAL A 437 -26.78 19.91 1.55
N LYS A 438 -27.11 19.92 0.25
CA LYS A 438 -28.48 19.71 -0.23
C LYS A 438 -29.00 18.32 0.14
N SER A 439 -28.19 17.27 -0.04
CA SER A 439 -28.57 15.89 0.32
C SER A 439 -28.77 15.71 1.83
N HIS A 440 -27.98 16.38 2.68
CA HIS A 440 -28.23 16.42 4.12
C HIS A 440 -29.57 17.10 4.45
N SER A 441 -29.88 18.21 3.78
CA SER A 441 -31.14 18.95 4.00
C SER A 441 -32.33 18.09 3.60
N ALA A 442 -32.31 17.51 2.40
CA ALA A 442 -33.34 16.59 1.91
C ALA A 442 -33.50 15.34 2.81
N ALA A 443 -32.39 14.79 3.31
CA ALA A 443 -32.42 13.68 4.27
C ALA A 443 -33.09 14.08 5.59
N LEU A 444 -32.79 15.26 6.13
CA LEU A 444 -33.43 15.78 7.35
C LEU A 444 -34.93 16.04 7.16
N ASP A 445 -35.34 16.54 5.98
CA ASP A 445 -36.75 16.79 5.66
C ASP A 445 -37.55 15.50 5.42
N ALA A 446 -36.89 14.42 4.97
CA ALA A 446 -37.51 13.10 4.77
C ALA A 446 -37.64 12.26 6.06
N LEU A 447 -36.91 12.61 7.13
CA LEU A 447 -36.93 11.86 8.39
C LEU A 447 -38.21 12.11 9.21
N GLN A 448 -38.80 11.02 9.71
CA GLN A 448 -40.00 11.08 10.55
C GLN A 448 -39.67 11.09 12.04
N GLY A 449 -40.38 11.92 12.81
CA GLY A 449 -40.19 12.09 14.26
C GLY A 449 -39.09 13.11 14.60
N PRO A 450 -38.57 13.11 15.83
CA PRO A 450 -37.49 13.99 16.23
C PRO A 450 -36.21 13.77 15.42
N ILE A 451 -35.62 14.88 14.97
CA ILE A 451 -34.40 14.93 14.14
C ILE A 451 -33.27 15.76 14.77
N PHE A 452 -33.39 16.14 16.05
CA PHE A 452 -32.40 16.99 16.73
C PHE A 452 -30.99 16.40 16.68
N LEU A 453 -30.86 15.10 16.95
CA LEU A 453 -29.58 14.39 16.89
C LEU A 453 -29.05 14.32 15.44
N SER A 454 -29.88 13.94 14.47
CA SER A 454 -29.48 13.91 13.05
C SER A 454 -29.01 15.28 12.55
N ARG A 455 -29.72 16.35 12.93
CA ARG A 455 -29.37 17.74 12.58
C ARG A 455 -28.06 18.18 13.25
N ASN A 456 -27.81 17.77 14.49
CA ASN A 456 -26.50 17.99 15.12
C ASN A 456 -25.39 17.30 14.32
N VAL A 457 -25.57 16.03 13.95
CA VAL A 457 -24.54 15.28 13.21
C VAL A 457 -24.28 15.93 11.84
N CYS A 458 -25.30 16.30 11.07
CA CYS A 458 -25.12 17.09 9.84
C CYS A 458 -24.31 18.38 10.09
N SER A 459 -24.66 19.13 11.14
CA SER A 459 -23.96 20.37 11.48
C SER A 459 -22.50 20.14 11.90
N LEU A 460 -22.16 19.02 12.54
CA LEU A 460 -20.77 18.67 12.88
C LEU A 460 -20.00 18.26 11.62
N VAL A 461 -20.61 17.44 10.75
CA VAL A 461 -20.01 17.02 9.47
C VAL A 461 -19.69 18.24 8.60
N GLU A 462 -20.67 19.12 8.39
CA GLU A 462 -20.55 20.31 7.54
C GLU A 462 -19.55 21.34 8.06
N ARG A 463 -19.53 21.58 9.37
CA ARG A 463 -18.71 22.66 9.96
C ARG A 463 -17.32 22.21 10.38
N TRP A 464 -17.14 20.95 10.79
CA TRP A 464 -15.92 20.48 11.45
C TRP A 464 -15.20 19.33 10.73
N MET A 465 -15.84 18.65 9.75
CA MET A 465 -15.27 17.49 9.06
C MET A 465 -15.05 17.73 7.55
N LEU A 466 -16.10 18.14 6.83
CA LEU A 466 -16.09 18.41 5.38
C LEU A 466 -15.64 19.86 5.04
N VAL A 467 -14.65 20.34 5.79
CA VAL A 467 -14.02 21.66 5.65
C VAL A 467 -12.57 21.54 5.18
N PRO A 468 -11.91 22.63 4.73
CA PRO A 468 -10.48 22.62 4.42
C PRO A 468 -9.64 22.09 5.58
N TYR A 469 -8.53 21.41 5.30
CA TYR A 469 -7.79 20.64 6.31
C TYR A 469 -7.34 21.44 7.55
N ARG A 470 -7.14 22.76 7.42
CA ARG A 470 -6.74 23.67 8.50
C ARG A 470 -7.88 24.03 9.46
N GLU A 471 -9.11 23.83 9.04
CA GLU A 471 -10.33 24.17 9.79
C GLU A 471 -10.95 22.94 10.47
N ARG A 472 -10.54 21.72 10.05
CA ARG A 472 -11.03 20.46 10.62
C ARG A 472 -10.68 20.37 12.10
N GLN A 473 -11.66 19.98 12.89
CA GLN A 473 -11.46 19.79 14.33
C GLN A 473 -10.82 18.43 14.62
N TYR A 474 -10.10 18.36 15.74
CA TYR A 474 -9.54 17.09 16.22
C TYR A 474 -10.67 16.08 16.51
N PRO A 475 -10.47 14.77 16.24
CA PRO A 475 -11.52 13.77 16.37
C PRO A 475 -12.16 13.74 17.76
N ILE A 476 -11.37 13.85 18.84
CA ILE A 476 -11.89 13.93 20.23
C ILE A 476 -12.76 15.16 20.50
N LEU A 477 -12.56 16.28 19.80
CA LEU A 477 -13.42 17.47 19.96
C LEU A 477 -14.77 17.26 19.28
N ILE A 478 -14.78 16.62 18.09
CA ILE A 478 -16.00 16.21 17.39
C ILE A 478 -16.80 15.24 18.28
N TRP A 479 -16.15 14.23 18.87
CA TRP A 479 -16.78 13.34 19.83
C TRP A 479 -17.41 14.08 21.01
N LYS A 480 -16.65 14.97 21.67
CA LYS A 480 -17.13 15.72 22.85
C LYS A 480 -18.33 16.62 22.55
N ALA A 481 -18.37 17.25 21.37
CA ALA A 481 -19.49 18.09 20.97
C ALA A 481 -20.76 17.27 20.69
N PHE A 482 -20.61 16.11 20.04
CA PHE A 482 -21.70 15.16 19.86
C PHE A 482 -22.19 14.59 21.20
N GLU A 483 -21.28 14.09 22.04
CA GLU A 483 -21.60 13.48 23.34
C GLU A 483 -22.27 14.47 24.29
N GLY A 484 -21.88 15.74 24.29
CA GLY A 484 -22.53 16.79 25.07
C GLY A 484 -24.03 16.92 24.73
N GLN A 485 -24.35 17.10 23.45
CA GLN A 485 -25.74 17.23 23.00
C GLN A 485 -26.53 15.91 23.13
N TYR A 486 -25.88 14.75 22.92
CA TYR A 486 -26.49 13.45 23.18
C TYR A 486 -26.88 13.28 24.66
N ARG A 487 -26.03 13.71 25.59
CA ARG A 487 -26.35 13.70 27.03
C ARG A 487 -27.46 14.70 27.37
N GLU A 488 -27.44 15.90 26.81
CA GLU A 488 -28.53 16.89 27.01
C GLU A 488 -29.89 16.36 26.53
N LEU A 489 -29.94 15.66 25.40
CA LEU A 489 -31.17 15.11 24.82
C LEU A 489 -31.71 13.88 25.57
N PHE A 490 -30.84 12.98 26.02
CA PHE A 490 -31.26 11.64 26.50
C PHE A 490 -30.85 11.29 27.94
N HIS A 491 -29.97 12.07 28.55
CA HIS A 491 -29.53 11.91 29.94
C HIS A 491 -29.41 13.28 30.64
N PRO A 492 -30.48 14.12 30.60
CA PRO A 492 -30.42 15.46 31.16
C PRO A 492 -30.07 15.42 32.65
N ALA A 493 -29.13 16.26 33.06
CA ALA A 493 -28.80 16.41 34.47
C ALA A 493 -30.06 16.87 35.24
N PRO A 494 -30.31 16.36 36.46
CA PRO A 494 -31.46 16.81 37.25
C PRO A 494 -31.39 18.32 37.46
N PRO A 495 -32.52 19.05 37.37
CA PRO A 495 -32.53 20.50 37.41
C PRO A 495 -31.90 21.01 38.71
N SER A 496 -30.82 21.78 38.56
CA SER A 496 -30.10 22.38 39.70
C SER A 496 -31.01 23.41 40.37
N GLY A 497 -31.63 23.03 41.48
CA GLY A 497 -32.62 23.83 42.19
C GLY A 497 -32.05 25.06 42.87
N HIS A 498 -31.76 26.11 42.10
CA HIS A 498 -31.45 27.44 42.61
C HIS A 498 -32.37 28.49 41.99
N TYR A 499 -33.54 28.65 42.60
CA TYR A 499 -34.24 29.93 42.54
C TYR A 499 -33.34 31.00 43.17
N SER A 500 -33.09 32.08 42.45
CA SER A 500 -32.53 33.30 43.01
C SER A 500 -33.15 34.50 42.30
N THR A 501 -34.11 35.11 42.99
CA THR A 501 -34.74 36.37 42.61
C THR A 501 -33.71 37.50 42.58
N PRO A 502 -33.84 38.50 41.68
CA PRO A 502 -32.84 39.54 41.52
C PRO A 502 -32.94 40.59 42.64
N LEU A 503 -31.82 40.96 43.23
CA LEU A 503 -31.70 42.05 44.22
C LEU A 503 -30.97 43.26 43.62
N LEU A 504 -31.60 44.43 43.76
CA LEU A 504 -31.03 45.74 43.44
C LEU A 504 -30.00 46.18 44.50
N PRO A 505 -29.05 47.07 44.15
CA PRO A 505 -27.92 47.40 45.01
C PRO A 505 -28.17 48.61 45.94
N GLN A 506 -27.60 48.54 47.15
CA GLN A 506 -27.30 49.69 48.01
C GLN A 506 -25.94 49.48 48.72
N PRO A 507 -25.22 50.56 49.11
CA PRO A 507 -23.77 50.52 49.35
C PRO A 507 -23.37 50.32 50.82
N GLY A 508 -22.08 50.05 51.06
CA GLY A 508 -21.53 49.67 52.37
C GLY A 508 -20.97 50.82 53.22
N PHE A 509 -20.42 50.47 54.39
CA PHE A 509 -19.58 51.34 55.24
C PHE A 509 -18.59 50.52 56.11
N HIS A 510 -17.66 51.21 56.78
CA HIS A 510 -16.40 50.69 57.35
C HIS A 510 -16.44 50.27 58.84
N HIS A 511 -15.37 49.55 59.24
CA HIS A 511 -14.77 49.47 60.60
C HIS A 511 -15.51 48.70 61.73
N THR A 512 -14.90 48.24 62.85
CA THR A 512 -13.56 47.66 63.18
C THR A 512 -13.47 47.45 64.72
N MET A 513 -12.96 46.28 65.20
CA MET A 513 -12.54 45.98 66.62
C MET A 513 -13.67 45.93 67.70
N MET A 514 -13.58 45.27 68.86
CA MET A 514 -12.71 44.22 69.47
C MET A 514 -13.37 43.69 70.77
N LEU A 515 -13.11 42.42 71.17
CA LEU A 515 -13.01 41.87 72.55
C LEU A 515 -14.21 42.06 73.55
N THR A 516 -14.57 41.17 74.47
CA THR A 516 -14.07 39.87 74.98
C THR A 516 -15.26 38.85 74.99
N GLN A 517 -15.30 37.64 75.60
CA GLN A 517 -14.43 36.92 76.55
C GLN A 517 -14.61 35.38 76.41
N SER A 518 -14.38 34.65 77.49
CA SER A 518 -14.60 33.20 77.72
C SER A 518 -14.80 33.02 79.25
N PRO A 519 -15.14 31.85 79.85
CA PRO A 519 -15.07 30.45 79.37
C PRO A 519 -16.40 29.67 79.62
N VAL A 520 -16.58 28.34 79.55
CA VAL A 520 -15.70 27.14 79.67
C VAL A 520 -16.35 25.94 78.92
N ASN A 521 -15.57 25.07 78.23
CA ASN A 521 -15.73 23.60 78.10
C ASN A 521 -17.00 22.97 77.40
N ILE A 522 -17.00 21.81 76.69
CA ILE A 522 -16.04 20.71 76.40
C ILE A 522 -16.17 20.23 74.92
N ALA A 523 -15.07 19.67 74.37
CA ALA A 523 -14.97 18.76 73.19
C ALA A 523 -15.26 19.28 71.77
N SER A 524 -14.19 19.51 70.99
CA SER A 524 -13.68 18.47 70.07
C SER A 524 -12.30 18.83 69.47
N SER A 525 -11.55 17.79 69.08
CA SER A 525 -10.10 17.77 68.80
C SER A 525 -9.68 18.37 67.44
N ILE A 526 -8.54 19.08 67.38
CA ILE A 526 -7.75 19.39 66.15
C ILE A 526 -6.23 19.46 66.52
N PHE A 527 -5.36 19.26 65.51
CA PHE A 527 -3.88 19.36 65.43
C PHE A 527 -3.13 18.02 65.59
N GLN A 528 -2.13 17.67 64.75
CA GLN A 528 -1.74 18.13 63.40
C GLN A 528 -0.88 17.01 62.74
N PRO A 529 -0.31 17.12 61.50
CA PRO A 529 0.22 15.96 60.79
C PRO A 529 1.58 15.50 61.28
N ASP A 530 1.84 14.20 61.19
CA ASP A 530 3.21 13.68 61.15
C ASP A 530 3.28 12.30 60.43
N GLN A 531 4.48 12.00 59.92
CA GLN A 531 4.97 10.68 59.46
C GLN A 531 4.42 10.04 58.17
N THR A 532 5.31 10.01 57.17
CA THR A 532 5.55 8.85 56.28
C THR A 532 6.76 8.06 56.83
N PRO A 533 7.21 6.91 56.26
CA PRO A 533 6.56 5.92 55.39
C PRO A 533 6.69 4.46 55.89
N HIS A 534 5.99 3.52 55.23
CA HIS A 534 6.43 2.12 55.18
C HIS A 534 6.70 1.67 53.73
N GLN A 535 7.95 1.28 53.48
CA GLN A 535 8.39 0.53 52.30
C GLN A 535 9.16 -0.71 52.77
N ARG A 536 8.95 -1.86 52.10
CA ARG A 536 9.96 -2.89 51.78
C ARG A 536 9.31 -4.06 51.01
N PRO A 537 10.08 -4.88 50.25
CA PRO A 537 11.43 -4.63 49.74
C PRO A 537 11.63 -4.94 48.22
N PHE A 538 12.64 -4.27 47.65
CA PHE A 538 13.31 -4.62 46.39
C PHE A 538 14.51 -5.57 46.61
N SER A 539 15.02 -6.16 45.53
CA SER A 539 16.42 -6.59 45.35
C SER A 539 16.72 -6.69 43.84
N HIS A 540 17.84 -6.23 43.25
CA HIS A 540 18.97 -5.40 43.67
C HIS A 540 19.40 -4.49 42.49
N PRO A 541 20.09 -3.37 42.74
CA PRO A 541 21.41 -3.24 42.10
C PRO A 541 22.52 -2.71 43.04
N GLY A 542 23.77 -3.02 42.67
CA GLY A 542 25.00 -2.60 43.36
C GLY A 542 25.46 -1.16 43.03
N PRO A 543 26.50 -0.65 43.70
CA PRO A 543 26.62 0.77 44.00
C PRO A 543 27.39 1.61 42.96
N SER A 544 27.04 2.90 42.93
CA SER A 544 27.74 3.96 42.21
C SER A 544 28.82 4.63 43.08
N ARG A 545 29.91 5.12 42.45
CA ARG A 545 30.70 6.22 43.04
C ARG A 545 31.46 7.08 42.01
N GLN A 546 31.13 8.37 42.03
CA GLN A 546 31.94 9.56 41.76
C GLN A 546 32.73 9.73 40.44
N VAL A 547 32.15 10.61 39.60
CA VAL A 547 32.76 11.78 38.93
C VAL A 547 34.29 11.95 38.99
N GLY A 548 34.89 12.07 37.81
CA GLY A 548 36.20 12.69 37.58
C GLY A 548 36.40 13.03 36.10
N MET A 549 36.49 14.32 35.76
CA MET A 549 36.93 14.77 34.43
C MET A 549 38.46 14.75 34.35
N ALA A 550 39.04 14.07 33.35
CA ALA A 550 40.36 14.41 32.80
C ALA A 550 40.59 13.73 31.44
N THR A 551 41.51 14.31 30.68
CA THR A 551 41.89 14.01 29.30
C THR A 551 42.92 12.87 29.15
N SER A 552 43.18 12.50 27.89
CA SER A 552 44.41 11.89 27.32
C SER A 552 44.52 10.36 27.15
N HIS A 553 44.89 9.97 25.92
CA HIS A 553 45.69 8.77 25.60
C HIS A 553 47.08 8.90 26.26
N PRO A 554 47.82 7.82 26.62
CA PRO A 554 48.20 6.77 25.66
C PRO A 554 48.54 5.34 26.17
N ASN A 555 48.65 4.40 25.21
CA ASN A 555 49.65 3.32 25.05
C ASN A 555 50.16 2.38 26.19
N ILE A 556 50.09 1.07 25.86
CA ILE A 556 51.20 0.07 25.78
C ILE A 556 51.48 -0.95 26.93
N HIS A 557 51.60 -2.23 26.50
CA HIS A 557 52.20 -3.44 27.15
C HIS A 557 51.54 -3.98 28.45
N GLN A 558 51.57 -5.27 28.82
CA GLN A 558 51.99 -6.59 28.26
C GLN A 558 51.23 -7.65 29.13
N ARG A 559 50.89 -8.89 28.76
CA ARG A 559 51.65 -10.00 28.15
C ARG A 559 50.66 -11.14 27.78
N GLY A 560 50.92 -11.91 26.72
CA GLY A 560 50.24 -13.20 26.44
C GLY A 560 50.90 -14.37 27.21
N PRO A 561 50.81 -15.66 26.76
CA PRO A 561 51.02 -16.02 25.33
C PRO A 561 50.23 -17.24 24.75
N LEU A 562 50.25 -17.33 23.40
CA LEU A 562 50.03 -18.53 22.52
C LEU A 562 48.61 -19.18 22.50
N GLY A 563 47.99 -19.58 21.37
CA GLY A 563 48.32 -19.42 19.94
C GLY A 563 48.20 -20.73 19.14
N ILE A 564 47.50 -20.73 17.98
CA ILE A 564 47.88 -21.29 16.65
C ILE A 564 46.71 -21.24 15.65
N ASN A 565 47.05 -21.06 14.36
CA ASN A 565 46.14 -20.87 13.20
C ASN A 565 45.58 -22.18 12.60
N THR A 566 44.46 -22.10 11.86
CA THR A 566 44.34 -22.35 10.38
C THR A 566 42.85 -22.40 9.95
N ARG A 567 42.36 -21.59 9.00
CA ARG A 567 42.47 -21.63 7.52
C ARG A 567 41.40 -22.51 6.84
N MET A 568 40.47 -21.85 6.14
CA MET A 568 39.50 -22.46 5.20
C MET A 568 40.21 -23.11 4.00
N PRO A 569 39.65 -24.18 3.41
CA PRO A 569 39.91 -24.58 2.04
C PRO A 569 38.82 -24.07 1.08
N SER A 570 39.21 -23.22 0.13
CA SER A 570 38.46 -22.99 -1.12
C SER A 570 38.65 -24.17 -2.06
N ASN A 571 37.62 -24.57 -2.82
CA ASN A 571 37.83 -25.42 -3.99
C ASN A 571 36.93 -25.01 -5.16
N ASN A 572 37.47 -25.08 -6.38
CA ASN A 572 36.86 -24.57 -7.60
C ASN A 572 35.81 -25.54 -8.20
N GLY A 573 34.83 -25.01 -8.93
CA GLY A 573 33.88 -25.80 -9.72
C GLY A 573 32.97 -24.93 -10.60
N THR A 574 33.31 -24.79 -11.88
CA THR A 574 32.54 -24.12 -12.94
C THR A 574 31.36 -24.98 -13.45
N PRO A 575 30.42 -24.43 -14.27
CA PRO A 575 29.05 -24.92 -14.32
C PRO A 575 28.82 -26.10 -15.27
N ILE A 576 27.77 -26.88 -15.00
CA ILE A 576 27.18 -27.82 -15.97
C ILE A 576 25.66 -27.64 -16.01
N ASP A 577 25.23 -27.18 -17.19
CA ASP A 577 23.85 -27.20 -17.68
C ASP A 577 23.41 -28.65 -17.99
N ARG A 578 22.14 -29.01 -17.68
CA ARG A 578 21.40 -30.07 -18.39
C ARG A 578 19.93 -30.14 -18.04
N HIS A 579 19.11 -29.82 -19.05
CA HIS A 579 17.88 -30.52 -19.36
C HIS A 579 17.96 -32.04 -19.08
N ILE A 580 16.83 -32.63 -18.66
CA ILE A 580 16.25 -33.82 -19.30
C ILE A 580 14.74 -33.82 -19.07
N SER A 581 14.00 -33.95 -20.16
CA SER A 581 12.57 -34.22 -20.19
C SER A 581 12.33 -35.72 -20.28
N THR A 582 11.31 -36.26 -19.60
CA THR A 582 10.41 -37.32 -20.10
C THR A 582 9.23 -37.42 -19.11
N GLN A 583 7.97 -37.14 -19.45
CA GLN A 583 7.03 -37.75 -20.41
C GLN A 583 6.53 -39.16 -20.03
N TRP A 584 5.20 -39.32 -20.21
CA TRP A 584 4.37 -40.54 -20.19
C TRP A 584 3.92 -41.02 -18.79
N SER A 585 2.71 -41.58 -18.61
CA SER A 585 1.67 -41.99 -19.58
C SER A 585 0.23 -41.73 -19.08
N HIS A 586 -0.68 -41.50 -20.02
CA HIS A 586 -2.13 -41.67 -19.85
C HIS A 586 -2.54 -43.15 -20.01
N SER A 587 -3.83 -43.44 -19.73
CA SER A 587 -4.58 -44.74 -19.80
C SER A 587 -4.64 -45.48 -18.45
N ASP A 588 -5.76 -46.09 -18.00
CA ASP A 588 -7.09 -46.41 -18.56
C ASP A 588 -8.18 -46.32 -17.43
N VAL A 589 -9.36 -45.71 -17.61
CA VAL A 589 -10.66 -46.19 -18.18
C VAL A 589 -11.57 -47.02 -17.23
N GLN A 590 -12.83 -46.56 -17.08
CA GLN A 590 -14.07 -47.21 -16.56
C GLN A 590 -14.09 -47.74 -15.09
N ALA A 591 -15.01 -47.39 -14.20
CA ALA A 591 -16.49 -47.23 -14.22
C ALA A 591 -17.29 -48.53 -13.99
N VAL A 592 -17.92 -48.64 -12.80
CA VAL A 592 -19.14 -49.42 -12.49
C VAL A 592 -19.95 -48.62 -11.45
N ALA A 593 -21.29 -48.70 -11.51
CA ALA A 593 -22.24 -47.93 -10.70
C ALA A 593 -23.06 -48.84 -9.74
N GLU A 594 -24.22 -48.34 -9.27
CA GLU A 594 -25.33 -49.07 -8.57
C GLU A 594 -25.08 -49.39 -7.07
N LEU A 595 -26.03 -49.25 -6.11
CA LEU A 595 -27.44 -48.83 -6.02
C LEU A 595 -27.62 -47.84 -4.82
N GLU A 596 -28.50 -46.82 -4.80
CA GLU A 596 -29.98 -46.85 -4.63
C GLU A 596 -30.45 -47.42 -3.25
N ASP A 597 -31.42 -46.88 -2.48
CA ASP A 597 -32.49 -45.88 -2.73
C ASP A 597 -33.18 -45.39 -1.39
N LYS A 598 -34.07 -44.36 -1.47
CA LYS A 598 -35.17 -43.93 -0.56
C LYS A 598 -34.84 -43.12 0.73
N SER A 599 -35.55 -42.03 1.08
CA SER A 599 -36.64 -41.30 0.40
C SER A 599 -36.84 -39.86 0.92
N SER A 600 -37.35 -38.99 0.03
CA SER A 600 -37.69 -37.55 0.13
C SER A 600 -38.96 -37.24 1.00
N PRO A 601 -39.60 -36.02 1.07
CA PRO A 601 -39.85 -35.09 -0.07
C PRO A 601 -40.07 -33.54 0.15
N VAL A 602 -40.13 -32.84 -1.01
CA VAL A 602 -40.68 -31.49 -1.37
C VAL A 602 -40.14 -30.20 -0.69
N SER A 603 -39.97 -29.04 -1.37
CA SER A 603 -40.33 -28.57 -2.74
C SER A 603 -39.31 -27.54 -3.30
N ALA A 604 -39.25 -27.35 -4.62
CA ALA A 604 -38.46 -26.30 -5.29
C ALA A 604 -39.21 -25.67 -6.49
N VAL A 605 -38.83 -24.44 -6.89
CA VAL A 605 -39.20 -23.74 -8.14
C VAL A 605 -37.96 -22.95 -8.58
N SER A 606 -37.17 -23.44 -9.54
CA SER A 606 -37.32 -23.38 -11.01
C SER A 606 -36.94 -22.02 -11.61
N THR A 607 -35.85 -22.00 -12.37
CA THR A 607 -35.36 -20.90 -13.20
C THR A 607 -35.45 -21.29 -14.67
N ASN A 608 -35.99 -20.40 -15.52
CA ASN A 608 -35.98 -20.56 -16.98
C ASN A 608 -35.46 -19.27 -17.62
N GLY A 609 -34.47 -19.40 -18.50
CA GLY A 609 -34.07 -18.35 -19.44
C GLY A 609 -34.63 -18.62 -20.84
N PHE A 610 -34.73 -17.59 -21.67
CA PHE A 610 -35.07 -17.72 -23.09
C PHE A 610 -34.28 -16.72 -23.96
N ASN A 611 -34.17 -17.06 -25.24
CA ASN A 611 -33.37 -16.41 -26.28
C ASN A 611 -34.25 -16.22 -27.55
N LEU A 612 -33.70 -15.64 -28.63
CA LEU A 612 -34.37 -15.16 -29.89
C LEU A 612 -35.01 -13.76 -29.80
N GLY A 613 -35.12 -12.94 -30.87
CA GLY A 613 -34.57 -13.06 -32.24
C GLY A 613 -35.39 -12.32 -33.34
N HIS A 614 -34.77 -11.32 -33.98
CA HIS A 614 -35.08 -10.69 -35.30
C HIS A 614 -36.44 -10.02 -35.67
N SER A 615 -36.30 -8.90 -36.42
CA SER A 615 -37.10 -8.40 -37.57
C SER A 615 -38.12 -7.24 -37.46
N LEU A 616 -37.80 -6.18 -38.23
CA LEU A 616 -38.63 -5.35 -39.15
C LEU A 616 -39.88 -4.59 -38.66
N GLY A 617 -39.93 -3.28 -38.98
CA GLY A 617 -41.17 -2.50 -39.06
C GLY A 617 -40.96 -0.96 -39.10
N SER A 618 -41.14 -0.33 -40.27
CA SER A 618 -41.24 1.13 -40.44
C SER A 618 -42.63 1.49 -40.97
N PRO A 619 -43.16 2.69 -40.70
CA PRO A 619 -43.70 3.48 -41.82
C PRO A 619 -43.62 5.02 -41.71
N ASN A 620 -43.11 5.63 -42.80
CA ASN A 620 -43.63 6.77 -43.59
C ASN A 620 -44.23 8.07 -42.99
N HIS A 621 -43.74 9.19 -43.54
CA HIS A 621 -44.30 10.56 -43.59
C HIS A 621 -45.61 10.68 -44.42
N PRO A 622 -46.40 11.79 -44.26
CA PRO A 622 -46.23 13.04 -45.06
C PRO A 622 -46.33 14.33 -44.18
N GLY A 623 -46.00 15.57 -44.59
CA GLY A 623 -45.39 16.07 -45.84
C GLY A 623 -46.16 17.26 -46.48
N ILE A 624 -45.87 18.53 -46.12
CA ILE A 624 -46.37 19.78 -46.78
C ILE A 624 -45.33 20.94 -46.71
N SER A 625 -45.24 21.79 -47.74
CA SER A 625 -44.51 23.08 -47.84
C SER A 625 -45.46 24.19 -48.38
N PHE A 626 -45.21 25.50 -48.51
CA PHE A 626 -44.05 26.43 -48.76
C PHE A 626 -44.43 27.85 -48.18
N SER A 627 -43.67 28.95 -48.16
CA SER A 627 -42.23 29.37 -48.28
C SER A 627 -42.11 30.87 -47.89
N THR A 628 -40.90 31.47 -47.85
CA THR A 628 -40.54 32.93 -47.97
C THR A 628 -41.29 33.95 -47.06
N GLN A 629 -40.66 34.79 -46.23
CA GLN A 629 -39.71 35.85 -46.64
C GLN A 629 -39.05 36.58 -45.42
N ASP A 630 -37.87 37.17 -45.65
CA ASP A 630 -37.05 38.16 -44.90
C ASP A 630 -37.46 38.73 -43.51
N SER A 631 -36.54 38.69 -42.52
CA SER A 631 -35.73 39.85 -42.05
C SER A 631 -35.23 39.81 -40.58
N HIS A 632 -33.95 40.16 -40.42
CA HIS A 632 -33.19 40.70 -39.27
C HIS A 632 -33.44 40.33 -37.77
N HIS A 633 -32.28 40.06 -37.13
CA HIS A 633 -31.87 40.25 -35.73
C HIS A 633 -32.07 39.17 -34.65
N ASN A 634 -30.91 38.74 -34.12
CA ASN A 634 -30.60 38.35 -32.75
C ASN A 634 -31.43 37.24 -32.06
N SER A 635 -30.89 36.01 -31.99
CA SER A 635 -30.77 35.25 -30.73
C SER A 635 -29.96 33.94 -30.87
N VAL A 636 -29.27 33.60 -29.79
CA VAL A 636 -28.90 32.26 -29.25
C VAL A 636 -28.84 31.05 -30.21
N PRO A 637 -27.68 30.37 -30.32
CA PRO A 637 -27.62 28.98 -30.76
C PRO A 637 -27.73 28.02 -29.56
N ASP A 638 -28.78 27.21 -29.53
CA ASP A 638 -28.84 25.98 -28.74
C ASP A 638 -28.88 24.75 -29.67
N ALA A 639 -28.57 23.58 -29.11
CA ALA A 639 -28.28 22.31 -29.74
C ALA A 639 -29.08 21.96 -31.01
N ASN A 640 -28.37 21.82 -32.14
CA ASN A 640 -28.30 20.56 -32.90
C ASN A 640 -27.37 20.68 -34.12
N SER A 641 -26.14 20.17 -34.00
CA SER A 641 -25.31 19.76 -35.15
C SER A 641 -24.26 18.73 -34.72
N PRO A 642 -24.06 17.64 -35.49
CA PRO A 642 -23.17 16.56 -35.10
C PRO A 642 -21.70 16.97 -35.17
N ALA A 643 -20.90 16.41 -34.27
CA ALA A 643 -19.50 16.77 -34.09
C ALA A 643 -18.67 16.61 -35.38
N LYS A 644 -18.05 17.71 -35.82
CA LYS A 644 -16.83 17.69 -36.63
C LYS A 644 -15.66 18.16 -35.78
N THR A 645 -14.99 17.22 -35.13
CA THR A 645 -13.65 17.40 -34.59
C THR A 645 -12.64 17.55 -35.73
N SER A 646 -12.53 18.75 -36.30
CA SER A 646 -11.39 19.09 -37.14
C SER A 646 -10.15 19.19 -36.27
N VAL A 647 -9.34 18.12 -36.25
CA VAL A 647 -7.98 18.18 -35.71
C VAL A 647 -7.21 19.21 -36.53
N ASP A 648 -6.69 20.24 -35.86
CA ASP A 648 -5.98 21.33 -36.50
C ASP A 648 -4.65 20.83 -37.11
N ILE A 649 -4.66 20.60 -38.43
CA ILE A 649 -3.61 19.88 -39.16
C ILE A 649 -2.28 20.65 -39.13
N HIS A 650 -2.33 21.98 -39.02
CA HIS A 650 -1.15 22.86 -39.04
C HIS A 650 -0.20 22.70 -37.83
N ARG A 651 -0.57 21.94 -36.79
CA ARG A 651 0.29 21.63 -35.62
C ARG A 651 1.00 20.28 -35.69
N LEU A 652 0.91 19.55 -36.79
CA LEU A 652 1.50 18.20 -36.93
C LEU A 652 2.94 18.21 -37.49
N THR A 653 3.30 19.22 -38.27
CA THR A 653 4.63 19.35 -38.92
C THR A 653 5.42 20.55 -38.36
N PRO A 654 6.73 20.40 -38.09
CA PRO A 654 7.60 21.53 -37.74
C PRO A 654 7.67 22.53 -38.89
N GLN A 655 7.59 23.83 -38.61
CA GLN A 655 7.78 24.86 -39.63
C GLN A 655 9.26 25.21 -39.80
N LYS A 656 9.80 25.00 -41.01
CA LYS A 656 11.15 25.39 -41.40
C LYS A 656 11.19 26.89 -41.73
N GLN A 657 11.13 27.74 -40.70
CA GLN A 657 11.21 29.20 -40.86
C GLN A 657 12.67 29.66 -41.00
N GLN A 658 13.02 30.22 -42.14
CA GLN A 658 14.24 31.01 -42.32
C GLN A 658 14.00 32.42 -41.76
N ASN A 659 14.45 32.72 -40.54
CA ASN A 659 14.60 34.08 -40.01
C ASN A 659 15.38 34.11 -38.69
N GLY A 660 16.46 34.89 -38.64
CA GLY A 660 17.01 35.51 -37.43
C GLY A 660 17.82 34.61 -36.47
N ALA A 661 19.14 34.63 -36.62
CA ALA A 661 20.04 34.36 -35.49
C ALA A 661 19.77 35.35 -34.34
N GLY A 662 19.80 34.88 -33.09
CA GLY A 662 19.65 35.72 -31.89
C GLY A 662 18.26 35.80 -31.23
N MET A 663 17.29 34.95 -31.58
CA MET A 663 15.93 34.96 -30.98
C MET A 663 15.78 34.23 -29.63
N TYR A 664 16.80 33.51 -29.17
CA TYR A 664 16.81 32.83 -27.87
C TYR A 664 17.80 33.53 -26.94
N GLY A 665 17.31 34.14 -25.87
CA GLY A 665 18.16 34.67 -24.80
C GLY A 665 19.06 33.59 -24.21
N ASP A 666 20.23 33.98 -23.70
CA ASP A 666 21.24 33.03 -23.21
C ASP A 666 20.79 32.41 -21.89
N LEU A 667 20.16 31.23 -22.00
CA LEU A 667 19.47 30.54 -20.92
C LEU A 667 20.07 29.14 -20.78
N THR A 668 20.92 28.94 -19.78
CA THR A 668 21.57 27.65 -19.52
C THR A 668 20.66 26.70 -18.73
N ILE A 669 21.07 25.44 -18.62
CA ILE A 669 20.45 24.48 -17.69
C ILE A 669 20.52 25.01 -16.24
N GLY A 670 21.59 25.72 -15.87
CA GLY A 670 21.75 26.34 -14.56
C GLY A 670 20.69 27.41 -14.28
N ASP A 671 20.44 28.29 -15.24
CA ASP A 671 19.45 29.36 -15.12
C ASP A 671 18.03 28.81 -14.99
N VAL A 672 17.70 27.75 -15.73
CA VAL A 672 16.40 27.07 -15.58
C VAL A 672 16.25 26.41 -14.22
N VAL A 673 17.34 25.89 -13.62
CA VAL A 673 17.31 25.39 -12.24
C VAL A 673 17.07 26.53 -11.25
N ILE A 674 17.73 27.68 -11.40
CA ILE A 674 17.54 28.86 -10.55
C ILE A 674 16.12 29.41 -10.68
N HIS A 675 15.61 29.56 -11.90
CA HIS A 675 14.23 29.95 -12.18
C HIS A 675 13.24 29.01 -11.52
N ARG A 676 13.47 27.69 -11.61
CA ARG A 676 12.62 26.66 -11.00
C ARG A 676 12.73 26.60 -9.48
N SER A 677 13.89 26.86 -8.87
CA SER A 677 14.01 27.00 -7.40
C SER A 677 13.43 28.31 -6.87
N ASN A 678 13.41 29.34 -7.72
CA ASN A 678 12.67 30.59 -7.51
C ASN A 678 11.24 30.51 -8.07
N ASN A 679 10.70 29.29 -8.21
CA ASN A 679 9.27 29.04 -8.40
C ASN A 679 8.67 29.54 -9.73
N GLY A 680 9.55 29.88 -10.67
CA GLY A 680 9.20 30.32 -12.00
C GLY A 680 8.53 29.23 -12.83
N LYS A 681 7.40 29.59 -13.44
CA LYS A 681 6.71 28.75 -14.43
C LYS A 681 7.54 28.71 -15.72
N ARG A 682 7.60 27.56 -16.40
CA ARG A 682 8.26 27.46 -17.73
C ARG A 682 7.62 28.38 -18.77
N GLU A 683 6.33 28.66 -18.64
CA GLU A 683 5.62 29.61 -19.50
C GLU A 683 6.05 31.07 -19.29
N ALA A 684 6.87 31.35 -18.25
CA ALA A 684 7.52 32.62 -18.00
C ALA A 684 9.03 32.61 -18.36
N LEU A 685 9.56 31.50 -18.91
CA LEU A 685 10.91 31.50 -19.48
C LEU A 685 10.86 32.13 -20.87
N GLU A 686 11.76 33.09 -21.11
CA GLU A 686 11.98 33.68 -22.42
C GLU A 686 12.35 32.59 -23.44
N GLY A 687 11.71 32.61 -24.61
CA GLY A 687 11.88 31.61 -25.67
C GLY A 687 10.99 30.36 -25.57
N TYR A 688 10.31 30.09 -24.45
CA TYR A 688 9.57 28.83 -24.28
C TYR A 688 8.36 28.66 -25.22
N GLU A 689 7.64 29.74 -25.53
CA GLU A 689 6.52 29.68 -26.47
C GLU A 689 7.01 29.47 -27.92
N GLN A 690 8.06 30.18 -28.32
CA GLN A 690 8.73 30.03 -29.61
C GLN A 690 9.23 28.59 -29.80
N PHE A 691 9.87 28.03 -28.75
CA PHE A 691 10.28 26.62 -28.69
C PHE A 691 9.09 25.66 -28.83
N CYS A 692 7.99 25.85 -28.09
CA CYS A 692 6.80 25.01 -28.20
C CYS A 692 6.20 25.03 -29.62
N ASN A 693 6.10 26.21 -30.23
CA ASN A 693 5.56 26.39 -31.59
C ASN A 693 6.46 25.73 -32.65
N ARG A 694 7.79 25.82 -32.50
CA ARG A 694 8.76 25.18 -33.41
C ARG A 694 8.74 23.66 -33.33
N MET A 695 8.57 23.10 -32.12
CA MET A 695 8.62 21.65 -31.90
C MET A 695 7.29 20.92 -32.11
N GLY A 696 6.14 21.62 -32.16
CA GLY A 696 4.85 21.04 -32.53
C GLY A 696 4.36 19.92 -31.59
N ARG A 697 3.96 18.76 -32.15
CA ARG A 697 3.55 17.57 -31.37
C ARG A 697 4.62 16.45 -31.35
N ARG A 698 5.90 16.85 -31.29
CA ARG A 698 7.06 15.95 -31.35
C ARG A 698 7.14 14.96 -30.16
N ARG A 699 7.64 13.76 -30.43
CA ARG A 699 8.07 12.75 -29.44
C ARG A 699 9.52 12.99 -29.01
N PHE A 700 9.82 12.84 -27.73
CA PHE A 700 11.19 12.92 -27.21
C PHE A 700 11.65 11.56 -26.66
N VAL A 701 12.84 11.14 -27.06
CA VAL A 701 13.51 9.92 -26.57
C VAL A 701 14.87 10.31 -26.02
N PHE A 702 15.10 10.07 -24.73
CA PHE A 702 16.38 10.30 -24.08
C PHE A 702 17.14 8.99 -23.97
N ILE A 703 18.39 8.96 -24.43
CA ILE A 703 19.32 7.84 -24.27
C ILE A 703 20.43 8.32 -23.33
N ILE A 704 20.62 7.61 -22.22
CA ILE A 704 21.64 7.94 -21.22
C ILE A 704 22.78 6.92 -21.34
N ASP A 705 23.98 7.42 -21.58
CA ASP A 705 25.21 6.68 -21.41
C ASP A 705 25.46 6.43 -19.92
N ASP A 706 25.30 5.17 -19.50
CA ASP A 706 25.34 4.74 -18.10
C ASP A 706 26.65 4.05 -17.68
N SER A 707 27.69 4.21 -18.52
CA SER A 707 29.03 3.65 -18.33
C SER A 707 29.81 4.30 -17.17
N VAL A 708 30.95 3.69 -16.82
CA VAL A 708 31.84 4.17 -15.75
C VAL A 708 32.37 5.58 -15.99
N THR A 709 32.67 5.98 -17.23
CA THR A 709 33.28 7.29 -17.53
C THR A 709 32.34 8.46 -17.21
N MET A 710 31.04 8.25 -17.42
CA MET A 710 29.97 9.19 -17.07
C MET A 710 29.72 9.36 -15.54
N ARG A 711 30.26 8.48 -14.69
CA ARG A 711 30.01 8.51 -13.23
C ARG A 711 30.53 9.76 -12.53
N ASN A 712 31.59 10.39 -13.03
CA ASN A 712 32.07 11.66 -12.46
C ASN A 712 31.17 12.86 -12.83
N ARG A 713 30.25 12.68 -13.79
CA ARG A 713 29.31 13.69 -14.30
C ARG A 713 27.86 13.42 -13.88
N GLU A 714 27.65 12.44 -13.00
CA GLU A 714 26.34 11.90 -12.63
C GLU A 714 25.34 12.98 -12.16
N ARG A 715 25.83 14.01 -11.46
CA ARG A 715 25.03 15.15 -10.95
C ARG A 715 24.65 16.14 -12.05
N GLU A 716 25.52 16.32 -13.03
CA GLU A 716 25.29 17.17 -14.20
C GLU A 716 24.23 16.51 -15.09
N VAL A 717 24.36 15.20 -15.35
CA VAL A 717 23.39 14.37 -16.07
C VAL A 717 22.01 14.40 -15.39
N LEU A 718 21.96 14.22 -14.07
CA LEU A 718 20.70 14.31 -13.30
C LEU A 718 20.05 15.69 -13.45
N ARG A 719 20.84 16.76 -13.29
CA ARG A 719 20.36 18.15 -13.40
C ARG A 719 19.81 18.44 -14.80
N ALA A 720 20.54 18.04 -15.84
CA ALA A 720 20.10 18.18 -17.22
C ALA A 720 18.79 17.42 -17.47
N MET A 721 18.70 16.16 -17.06
CA MET A 721 17.48 15.37 -17.22
C MET A 721 16.27 15.94 -16.46
N GLU A 722 16.46 16.48 -15.26
CA GLU A 722 15.38 17.15 -14.52
C GLU A 722 14.86 18.41 -15.23
N VAL A 723 15.73 19.17 -15.92
CA VAL A 723 15.35 20.36 -16.71
C VAL A 723 14.73 19.98 -18.05
N LEU A 724 15.42 19.18 -18.87
CA LEU A 724 15.01 18.85 -20.24
C LEU A 724 13.66 18.13 -20.24
N VAL A 725 13.46 17.15 -19.34
CA VAL A 725 12.17 16.45 -19.20
C VAL A 725 11.07 17.42 -18.76
N TRP A 726 11.33 18.36 -17.84
CA TRP A 726 10.33 19.32 -17.37
C TRP A 726 9.86 20.28 -18.48
N LEU A 727 10.78 20.70 -19.37
CA LEU A 727 10.49 21.56 -20.52
C LEU A 727 9.65 20.82 -21.58
N VAL A 728 10.13 19.66 -22.07
CA VAL A 728 9.49 18.94 -23.19
C VAL A 728 8.19 18.24 -22.81
N ARG A 729 7.92 18.05 -21.51
CA ARG A 729 6.71 17.40 -20.99
C ARG A 729 5.38 18.10 -21.31
N LYS A 730 5.39 19.31 -21.89
CA LYS A 730 4.18 19.95 -22.44
C LYS A 730 4.02 19.74 -23.97
N ILE A 731 5.09 19.29 -24.64
CA ILE A 731 5.17 19.01 -26.07
C ILE A 731 4.87 17.52 -26.35
N ASP A 732 5.62 16.57 -25.76
CA ASP A 732 5.38 15.12 -25.93
C ASP A 732 4.11 14.63 -25.22
N GLN A 733 3.02 14.43 -25.95
CA GLN A 733 1.71 14.10 -25.36
C GLN A 733 1.60 12.67 -24.79
N THR A 734 2.50 11.75 -25.16
CA THR A 734 2.55 10.41 -24.54
C THR A 734 3.52 10.34 -23.35
N GLY A 735 4.23 11.43 -23.07
CA GLY A 735 5.34 11.43 -22.13
C GLY A 735 6.66 11.06 -22.82
N PRO A 736 7.78 11.72 -22.50
CA PRO A 736 9.08 11.37 -23.05
C PRO A 736 9.51 9.95 -22.66
N GLU A 737 10.26 9.30 -23.53
CA GLU A 737 10.82 7.97 -23.29
C GLU A 737 12.26 8.12 -22.80
N ILE A 738 12.67 7.39 -21.76
CA ILE A 738 14.06 7.34 -21.28
C ILE A 738 14.56 5.90 -21.40
N ARG A 739 15.78 5.73 -21.93
CA ARG A 739 16.50 4.44 -22.00
C ARG A 739 17.95 4.62 -21.55
N PHE A 740 18.57 3.53 -21.10
CA PHE A 740 20.00 3.47 -20.78
C PHE A 740 20.75 2.72 -21.88
N ALA A 741 22.00 3.10 -22.15
CA ALA A 741 22.81 2.48 -23.19
C ALA A 741 23.10 1.00 -22.94
N SER A 742 23.24 0.60 -21.66
CA SER A 742 23.35 -0.80 -21.23
C SER A 742 22.08 -1.63 -21.42
N LYS A 743 20.91 -0.99 -21.36
CA LYS A 743 19.58 -1.62 -21.33
C LYS A 743 18.67 -1.01 -22.41
N PRO A 744 19.06 -1.10 -23.69
CA PRO A 744 18.34 -0.47 -24.80
C PRO A 744 16.90 -0.97 -24.97
N ASP A 745 16.56 -2.19 -24.55
CA ASP A 745 15.17 -2.69 -24.59
C ASP A 745 14.28 -2.11 -23.47
N GLN A 746 14.88 -1.63 -22.38
CA GLN A 746 14.14 -1.16 -21.21
C GLN A 746 13.73 0.31 -21.35
N LYS A 747 12.42 0.56 -21.32
CA LYS A 747 11.81 1.89 -21.50
C LYS A 747 11.29 2.41 -20.16
N TYR A 748 11.59 3.66 -19.86
CA TYR A 748 11.09 4.36 -18.69
C TYR A 748 10.25 5.58 -19.10
N PRO A 749 9.05 5.78 -18.50
CA PRO A 749 8.35 4.85 -17.61
C PRO A 749 7.90 3.58 -18.32
N ILE A 750 7.85 2.45 -17.59
CA ILE A 750 7.48 1.13 -18.12
C ILE A 750 6.00 1.10 -18.60
N GLU A 751 5.15 1.92 -17.97
CA GLU A 751 3.72 2.00 -18.29
C GLU A 751 3.42 3.21 -19.21
N ARG A 752 2.75 2.97 -20.34
CA ARG A 752 2.14 4.01 -21.17
C ARG A 752 0.83 4.55 -20.55
N ARG A 753 0.92 5.15 -19.36
CA ARG A 753 -0.20 5.92 -18.77
C ARG A 753 -0.30 7.30 -19.44
N PRO A 754 -1.51 7.91 -19.52
CA PRO A 754 -1.65 9.30 -19.97
C PRO A 754 -0.71 10.26 -19.24
N ARG A 755 -0.15 11.24 -19.97
CA ARG A 755 0.84 12.23 -19.47
C ARG A 755 0.51 12.82 -18.10
N PHE A 756 -0.78 13.04 -17.82
CA PHE A 756 -1.27 13.67 -16.60
C PHE A 756 -1.15 12.81 -15.32
N LEU A 757 -0.86 11.51 -15.45
CA LEU A 757 -0.64 10.58 -14.33
C LEU A 757 0.86 10.30 -14.04
N LEU A 758 1.78 10.78 -14.89
CA LEU A 758 3.20 10.48 -14.79
C LEU A 758 3.93 11.56 -13.97
N ASN A 759 4.20 11.29 -12.69
CA ASN A 759 5.03 12.18 -11.86
C ASN A 759 6.48 12.28 -12.41
N MET A 760 7.17 13.41 -12.19
CA MET A 760 8.59 13.60 -12.53
C MET A 760 9.46 12.47 -11.98
N ASP A 761 9.20 12.00 -10.75
CA ASP A 761 9.98 10.93 -10.14
C ASP A 761 9.91 9.60 -10.92
N ARG A 762 8.88 9.35 -11.74
CA ARG A 762 8.86 8.15 -12.61
C ARG A 762 9.86 8.22 -13.76
N PHE A 763 10.25 9.43 -14.17
CA PHE A 763 11.30 9.67 -15.16
C PHE A 763 12.69 9.73 -14.50
N ILE A 764 12.78 10.31 -13.30
CA ILE A 764 14.05 10.62 -12.65
C ILE A 764 14.53 9.52 -11.68
N ASN A 765 13.64 8.73 -11.07
CA ASN A 765 14.05 7.63 -10.18
C ASN A 765 14.87 6.53 -10.86
N PRO A 766 14.63 6.14 -12.14
CA PRO A 766 15.53 5.24 -12.87
C PRO A 766 16.96 5.79 -12.91
N ILE A 767 17.11 7.09 -13.18
CA ILE A 767 18.39 7.78 -13.18
C ILE A 767 19.00 7.74 -11.78
N ARG A 768 18.26 8.18 -10.74
CA ARG A 768 18.72 8.14 -9.34
C ARG A 768 19.08 6.72 -8.86
N LYS A 769 18.46 5.67 -9.40
CA LYS A 769 18.82 4.27 -9.11
C LYS A 769 20.15 3.90 -9.78
N TRP A 770 20.39 4.32 -11.02
CA TRP A 770 21.71 4.20 -11.65
C TRP A 770 22.79 4.91 -10.84
N LEU A 771 22.58 6.19 -10.45
CA LEU A 771 23.52 6.94 -9.59
C LEU A 771 23.92 6.15 -8.33
N ARG A 772 22.93 5.56 -7.65
CA ARG A 772 23.12 4.83 -6.37
C ARG A 772 23.61 3.39 -6.50
N GLY A 773 23.62 2.81 -7.71
CA GLY A 773 24.00 1.42 -7.93
C GLY A 773 25.48 1.28 -8.29
N ASN A 774 26.15 0.26 -7.75
CA ASN A 774 27.52 -0.10 -8.13
C ASN A 774 27.61 -0.76 -9.53
N ASP A 775 26.46 -1.08 -10.14
CA ASP A 775 26.33 -1.78 -11.42
C ASP A 775 26.54 -0.83 -12.62
N ALA A 776 27.67 -0.13 -12.66
CA ALA A 776 28.09 0.63 -13.85
C ALA A 776 28.65 -0.32 -14.92
N GLU A 777 28.18 -0.23 -16.16
CA GLU A 777 28.85 -0.96 -17.25
C GLU A 777 30.25 -0.39 -17.49
N THR A 778 31.22 -1.29 -17.71
CA THR A 778 32.63 -0.89 -17.82
C THR A 778 32.96 -0.08 -19.07
N PHE A 779 32.11 -0.13 -20.10
CA PHE A 779 32.22 0.63 -21.35
C PHE A 779 30.84 0.84 -21.98
N CYS A 780 30.71 1.84 -22.87
CA CYS A 780 29.46 2.15 -23.56
C CYS A 780 29.42 1.55 -24.98
N ASN A 781 28.45 0.68 -25.27
CA ASN A 781 28.17 0.19 -26.62
C ASN A 781 27.09 1.01 -27.33
N MET A 782 27.40 2.26 -27.69
CA MET A 782 26.43 3.13 -28.35
C MET A 782 25.95 2.54 -29.70
N LYS A 783 26.81 1.84 -30.45
CA LYS A 783 26.47 1.16 -31.72
C LYS A 783 25.43 0.05 -31.53
N HIS A 784 25.60 -0.82 -30.53
CA HIS A 784 24.64 -1.87 -30.19
C HIS A 784 23.33 -1.28 -29.68
N SER A 785 23.41 -0.32 -28.76
CA SER A 785 22.24 0.40 -28.22
C SER A 785 21.41 1.02 -29.35
N PHE A 786 22.04 1.76 -30.26
CA PHE A 786 21.38 2.33 -31.45
C PHE A 786 20.76 1.25 -32.35
N ASN A 787 21.46 0.13 -32.63
CA ASN A 787 20.89 -0.93 -33.46
C ASN A 787 19.63 -1.57 -32.83
N GLN A 788 19.58 -1.74 -31.51
CA GLN A 788 18.42 -2.31 -30.82
C GLN A 788 17.27 -1.30 -30.68
N ILE A 789 17.54 -0.07 -30.21
CA ILE A 789 16.51 0.97 -30.05
C ILE A 789 15.87 1.31 -31.40
N PHE A 790 16.67 1.35 -32.48
CA PHE A 790 16.25 1.78 -33.82
C PHE A 790 15.99 0.60 -34.78
N ALA A 791 15.81 -0.61 -34.26
CA ALA A 791 15.22 -1.72 -34.99
C ALA A 791 13.70 -1.51 -35.23
N ASP A 792 13.02 -0.82 -34.31
CA ASP A 792 11.57 -0.55 -34.37
C ASP A 792 11.22 0.43 -35.51
N ALA A 793 10.68 -0.10 -36.61
CA ALA A 793 10.28 0.68 -37.77
C ALA A 793 9.14 1.69 -37.50
N ASN A 794 8.41 1.55 -36.37
CA ASN A 794 7.38 2.49 -35.93
C ASN A 794 7.96 3.75 -35.27
N MET A 795 9.26 3.78 -35.01
CA MET A 795 9.90 4.95 -34.42
C MET A 795 10.01 6.13 -35.42
N VAL A 796 10.06 5.83 -36.72
CA VAL A 796 9.95 6.81 -37.80
C VAL A 796 8.47 6.91 -38.23
N ASP A 797 7.70 7.76 -37.57
CA ASP A 797 6.25 7.91 -37.79
C ASP A 797 5.93 9.21 -38.57
N PRO A 798 5.36 9.13 -39.79
CA PRO A 798 4.92 10.30 -40.57
C PRO A 798 3.95 11.24 -39.85
N LYS A 799 3.17 10.73 -38.88
CA LYS A 799 2.20 11.52 -38.11
C LYS A 799 2.79 12.08 -36.81
N ARG A 800 4.04 11.73 -36.49
CA ARG A 800 4.66 12.04 -35.21
C ARG A 800 6.19 12.18 -35.33
N PRO A 801 6.68 13.39 -35.61
CA PRO A 801 8.10 13.69 -35.57
C PRO A 801 8.75 13.25 -34.24
N THR A 802 10.03 12.88 -34.27
CA THR A 802 10.77 12.42 -33.09
C THR A 802 12.11 13.17 -32.96
N SER A 803 12.53 13.47 -31.74
CA SER A 803 13.90 13.88 -31.42
C SER A 803 14.47 12.90 -30.41
N VAL A 804 15.68 12.41 -30.70
CA VAL A 804 16.48 11.60 -29.81
C VAL A 804 17.56 12.49 -29.19
N ILE A 805 17.64 12.56 -27.87
CA ILE A 805 18.67 13.32 -27.14
C ILE A 805 19.54 12.30 -26.41
N ILE A 806 20.84 12.29 -26.71
CA ILE A 806 21.82 11.34 -26.20
C ILE A 806 22.74 12.05 -25.21
N LEU A 807 22.70 11.65 -23.95
CA LEU A 807 23.54 12.19 -22.88
C LEU A 807 24.77 11.29 -22.72
N THR A 808 25.96 11.80 -23.01
CA THR A 808 27.19 11.01 -23.11
C THR A 808 28.43 11.90 -22.98
N ASP A 809 29.59 11.33 -22.69
CA ASP A 809 30.91 11.97 -22.80
C ASP A 809 31.56 11.70 -24.18
N GLY A 810 30.95 10.85 -25.00
CA GLY A 810 31.47 10.41 -26.30
C GLY A 810 32.48 9.26 -26.22
N ILE A 811 32.76 8.71 -25.03
CA ILE A 811 33.74 7.64 -24.81
C ILE A 811 33.06 6.27 -24.96
N TRP A 812 32.96 5.80 -26.21
CA TRP A 812 32.32 4.52 -26.55
C TRP A 812 33.35 3.45 -26.91
N GLU A 813 32.95 2.18 -26.81
CA GLU A 813 33.83 1.07 -27.16
C GLU A 813 34.15 1.00 -28.66
N GLY A 814 35.28 0.37 -28.99
CA GLY A 814 35.75 0.23 -30.37
C GLY A 814 36.68 1.36 -30.81
N GLY A 815 37.85 1.47 -30.15
CA GLY A 815 39.02 2.18 -30.69
C GLY A 815 39.66 1.48 -31.90
N GLY A 816 38.83 0.96 -32.82
CA GLY A 816 39.27 0.55 -34.15
C GLY A 816 39.57 1.77 -35.02
N PRO A 817 40.23 1.57 -36.18
CA PRO A 817 40.48 2.66 -37.11
C PRO A 817 39.17 3.33 -37.56
N ILE A 818 39.25 4.64 -37.84
CA ILE A 818 38.15 5.55 -38.19
C ILE A 818 37.29 5.06 -39.38
N GLU A 819 37.80 4.10 -40.15
CA GLU A 819 37.18 3.51 -41.34
C GLU A 819 35.97 2.59 -41.04
N GLU A 820 35.85 2.01 -39.83
CA GLU A 820 34.72 1.14 -39.50
C GLU A 820 33.52 1.92 -38.92
N LYS A 821 32.59 2.33 -39.80
CA LYS A 821 31.39 3.12 -39.46
C LYS A 821 30.71 2.62 -38.18
N GLY A 822 30.62 3.50 -37.19
CA GLY A 822 30.15 3.23 -35.84
C GLY A 822 28.64 3.35 -35.71
N VAL A 823 28.19 4.43 -35.06
CA VAL A 823 26.77 4.80 -34.95
C VAL A 823 26.20 5.35 -36.26
N GLU A 824 27.07 5.80 -37.17
CA GLU A 824 26.68 6.37 -38.47
C GLU A 824 25.87 5.36 -39.30
N ALA A 825 26.26 4.08 -39.25
CA ALA A 825 25.51 3.01 -39.92
C ALA A 825 24.08 2.85 -39.37
N CYS A 826 23.84 3.19 -38.11
CA CYS A 826 22.49 3.20 -37.51
C CYS A 826 21.69 4.43 -37.94
N ILE A 827 22.34 5.60 -37.97
CA ILE A 827 21.73 6.87 -38.42
C ILE A 827 21.35 6.78 -39.91
N THR A 828 22.23 6.25 -40.77
CA THR A 828 21.93 5.99 -42.20
C THR A 828 20.73 5.04 -42.39
N LYS A 829 20.55 4.01 -41.54
CA LYS A 829 19.35 3.15 -41.58
C LYS A 829 18.07 3.90 -41.21
N VAL A 830 18.14 4.93 -40.36
CA VAL A 830 16.98 5.77 -40.01
C VAL A 830 16.65 6.72 -41.16
N ILE A 831 17.65 7.36 -41.75
CA ILE A 831 17.52 8.20 -42.94
C ILE A 831 16.87 7.46 -44.10
N LYS A 832 17.37 6.26 -44.44
CA LYS A 832 16.75 5.45 -45.50
C LYS A 832 15.27 5.16 -45.26
N ARG A 833 14.86 4.96 -43.99
CA ARG A 833 13.44 4.77 -43.62
C ARG A 833 12.63 6.06 -43.67
N MET A 834 13.26 7.23 -43.58
CA MET A 834 12.63 8.53 -43.81
C MET A 834 12.41 8.73 -45.31
N GLU A 835 13.41 8.45 -46.15
CA GLU A 835 13.32 8.46 -47.61
C GLU A 835 12.22 7.51 -48.12
N GLU A 836 12.22 6.25 -47.66
CA GLU A 836 11.19 5.24 -47.97
C GLU A 836 9.77 5.68 -47.57
N LYS A 837 9.64 6.64 -46.63
CA LYS A 837 8.37 7.20 -46.15
C LYS A 837 8.09 8.63 -46.67
N GLY A 838 8.94 9.18 -47.53
CA GLY A 838 8.81 10.55 -48.08
C GLY A 838 8.89 11.65 -47.02
N LEU A 839 9.68 11.45 -45.95
CA LEU A 839 9.80 12.39 -44.83
C LEU A 839 11.02 13.30 -45.00
N GLY A 840 10.85 14.60 -44.71
CA GLY A 840 11.96 15.56 -44.69
C GLY A 840 12.85 15.43 -43.45
N ASP A 841 14.05 16.00 -43.54
CA ASP A 841 15.09 16.05 -42.50
C ASP A 841 14.56 16.29 -41.07
N THR A 842 13.75 17.33 -40.85
CA THR A 842 13.24 17.66 -39.50
C THR A 842 12.31 16.60 -38.87
N ALA A 843 11.87 15.57 -39.61
CA ALA A 843 10.95 14.55 -39.08
C ALA A 843 11.59 13.64 -38.02
N PHE A 844 12.90 13.41 -38.10
CA PHE A 844 13.65 12.63 -37.12
C PHE A 844 15.02 13.24 -36.89
N THR A 845 15.35 13.61 -35.64
CA THR A 845 16.64 14.24 -35.31
C THR A 845 17.34 13.56 -34.15
N PHE A 846 18.68 13.68 -34.14
CA PHE A 846 19.60 13.21 -33.10
C PHE A 846 20.34 14.42 -32.52
N GLN A 847 20.30 14.60 -31.20
CA GLN A 847 21.09 15.58 -30.49
C GLN A 847 22.06 14.85 -29.57
N PHE A 848 23.36 15.01 -29.79
CA PHE A 848 24.35 14.62 -28.81
C PHE A 848 24.55 15.77 -27.81
N LEU A 849 24.36 15.47 -26.52
CA LEU A 849 24.57 16.37 -25.39
C LEU A 849 25.80 15.90 -24.61
N SER A 850 26.93 16.59 -24.80
CA SER A 850 28.20 16.18 -24.21
C SER A 850 28.37 16.61 -22.75
N PHE A 851 28.86 15.70 -21.91
CA PHE A 851 29.25 15.95 -20.53
C PHE A 851 30.77 15.79 -20.36
N GLY A 852 31.41 16.79 -19.74
CA GLY A 852 32.87 16.84 -19.66
C GLY A 852 33.55 17.25 -20.97
N ASN A 853 34.89 17.22 -20.95
CA ASN A 853 35.75 17.81 -21.99
C ASN A 853 36.80 16.80 -22.51
N ASP A 854 36.44 15.52 -22.66
CA ASP A 854 37.37 14.52 -23.18
C ASP A 854 37.68 14.80 -24.67
N PRO A 855 38.95 14.92 -25.08
CA PRO A 855 39.30 15.26 -26.47
C PRO A 855 38.93 14.19 -27.50
N ASP A 856 38.84 12.92 -27.13
CA ASP A 856 38.48 11.83 -28.05
C ASP A 856 36.96 11.74 -28.17
N GLY A 857 36.26 11.86 -27.05
CA GLY A 857 34.81 11.98 -26.99
C GLY A 857 34.30 13.18 -27.78
N LEU A 858 34.81 14.39 -27.52
CA LEU A 858 34.42 15.60 -28.25
C LEU A 858 34.74 15.52 -29.74
N ARG A 859 35.92 15.03 -30.14
CA ARG A 859 36.25 14.86 -31.58
C ARG A 859 35.29 13.89 -32.27
N ARG A 860 34.85 12.83 -31.59
CA ARG A 860 33.85 11.90 -32.12
C ARG A 860 32.49 12.59 -32.30
N LEU A 861 32.03 13.35 -31.32
CA LEU A 861 30.73 14.03 -31.39
C LEU A 861 30.71 15.13 -32.46
N ILE A 862 31.77 15.95 -32.55
CA ILE A 862 31.97 16.97 -33.60
C ILE A 862 32.01 16.31 -34.98
N TYR A 863 32.73 15.19 -35.16
CA TYR A 863 32.75 14.47 -36.43
C TYR A 863 31.35 13.97 -36.84
N LEU A 864 30.55 13.47 -35.89
CA LEU A 864 29.19 12.99 -36.14
C LEU A 864 28.21 14.11 -36.53
N ASP A 865 28.53 15.36 -36.20
CA ASP A 865 27.76 16.57 -36.49
C ASP A 865 28.27 17.25 -37.79
N ASP A 866 29.50 17.77 -37.78
CA ASP A 866 30.07 18.62 -38.84
C ASP A 866 30.61 17.86 -40.07
N HIS A 867 30.96 16.58 -39.93
CA HIS A 867 31.79 15.88 -40.93
C HIS A 867 31.19 14.59 -41.49
N ALA A 868 30.21 13.99 -40.79
CA ALA A 868 29.57 12.77 -41.25
C ALA A 868 28.67 13.05 -42.47
N LEU A 869 28.97 12.37 -43.58
CA LEU A 869 28.23 12.45 -44.84
C LEU A 869 27.01 11.51 -44.82
N TYR A 870 25.98 11.89 -44.08
CA TYR A 870 24.74 11.10 -44.02
C TYR A 870 23.88 11.30 -45.27
N GLY A 871 23.56 10.22 -45.97
CA GLY A 871 22.59 10.23 -47.09
C GLY A 871 23.08 10.88 -48.40
N GLY A 872 24.28 11.46 -48.44
CA GLY A 872 24.78 12.18 -49.61
C GLY A 872 26.30 12.43 -49.59
N ASP A 873 26.73 13.41 -50.38
CA ASP A 873 28.09 13.95 -50.41
C ASP A 873 28.18 15.29 -49.64
N GLU A 874 29.33 15.98 -49.70
CA GLU A 874 29.56 17.28 -49.02
C GLU A 874 28.51 18.36 -49.37
N HIS A 875 27.87 18.27 -50.53
CA HIS A 875 26.89 19.25 -51.02
C HIS A 875 25.43 18.77 -50.86
N SER A 876 25.22 17.53 -50.43
CA SER A 876 23.90 16.88 -50.36
C SER A 876 23.66 16.08 -49.07
N ARG A 877 24.55 16.20 -48.07
CA ARG A 877 24.38 15.56 -46.75
C ARG A 877 23.09 16.01 -46.06
N ILE A 878 22.43 15.08 -45.40
CA ILE A 878 21.20 15.33 -44.65
C ILE A 878 21.55 15.68 -43.21
N ASP A 879 21.34 16.94 -42.85
CA ASP A 879 21.46 17.44 -41.48
C ASP A 879 20.28 16.95 -40.61
N ILE A 880 20.55 15.94 -39.77
CA ILE A 880 19.67 15.48 -38.70
C ILE A 880 20.42 15.19 -37.39
N VAL A 881 21.71 15.53 -37.31
CA VAL A 881 22.57 15.26 -36.16
C VAL A 881 23.19 16.59 -35.73
N ASP A 882 23.07 16.93 -34.46
CA ASP A 882 23.62 18.15 -33.85
C ASP A 882 24.38 17.77 -32.56
N HIS A 883 25.51 18.40 -32.27
CA HIS A 883 26.26 18.33 -31.01
C HIS A 883 26.21 19.67 -30.24
N LYS A 884 25.88 19.59 -28.94
CA LYS A 884 25.98 20.71 -27.99
C LYS A 884 26.55 20.25 -26.64
N SER A 885 27.15 21.18 -25.89
CA SER A 885 27.60 20.95 -24.52
C SER A 885 26.43 21.04 -23.53
N SER A 886 26.52 20.35 -22.38
CA SER A 886 25.56 20.51 -21.28
C SER A 886 25.49 21.94 -20.72
N GLU A 887 26.53 22.74 -20.94
CA GLU A 887 26.60 24.17 -20.56
C GLU A 887 25.99 25.10 -21.62
N SER A 888 25.59 24.59 -22.80
CA SER A 888 25.01 25.39 -23.88
C SER A 888 23.60 25.89 -23.56
N ASN A 889 23.11 26.82 -24.39
CA ASN A 889 21.74 27.32 -24.35
C ASN A 889 20.72 26.15 -24.39
N VAL A 890 19.80 26.12 -23.43
CA VAL A 890 18.81 25.03 -23.26
C VAL A 890 17.85 24.89 -24.44
N TRP A 891 17.57 25.99 -25.16
CA TRP A 891 16.74 25.95 -26.36
C TRP A 891 17.51 25.38 -27.55
N ALA A 892 18.80 25.68 -27.67
CA ALA A 892 19.65 25.06 -28.70
C ALA A 892 19.74 23.54 -28.49
N ILE A 893 20.01 23.10 -27.25
CA ILE A 893 20.04 21.68 -26.85
C ILE A 893 18.72 20.95 -27.15
N LEU A 894 17.58 21.60 -26.95
CA LEU A 894 16.27 20.96 -27.17
C LEU A 894 15.80 21.01 -28.63
N THR A 895 16.37 21.89 -29.47
CA THR A 895 15.92 22.08 -30.85
C THR A 895 16.75 21.26 -31.84
N GLY A 896 18.08 21.26 -31.71
CA GLY A 896 18.99 20.59 -32.65
C GLY A 896 18.79 20.97 -34.12
N SER A 897 19.12 20.06 -35.03
CA SER A 897 18.87 20.12 -36.49
C SER A 897 17.40 20.34 -36.92
N VAL A 898 16.44 20.51 -35.99
CA VAL A 898 15.11 21.04 -36.34
C VAL A 898 15.20 22.52 -36.77
N SER A 899 16.30 23.20 -36.43
CA SER A 899 16.59 24.60 -36.75
C SER A 899 17.93 24.75 -37.46
N PRO A 900 17.98 25.03 -38.78
CA PRO A 900 19.25 25.20 -39.51
C PRO A 900 20.16 26.35 -39.00
N GLY A 901 19.63 27.27 -38.18
CA GLY A 901 20.43 28.34 -37.55
C GLY A 901 21.00 27.97 -36.17
N ASN A 902 20.95 26.70 -35.75
CA ASN A 902 21.51 26.26 -34.46
C ASN A 902 23.05 26.20 -34.49
N ASP A 903 23.62 26.03 -35.68
CA ASP A 903 25.07 25.89 -35.90
C ASP A 903 25.75 27.26 -35.84
N GLU A 904 25.15 28.28 -36.48
CA GLU A 904 25.63 29.67 -36.46
C GLU A 904 25.72 30.26 -35.03
N ALA A 905 24.86 29.79 -34.12
CA ALA A 905 24.83 30.25 -32.72
C ALA A 905 26.03 29.76 -31.88
N SER A 906 26.81 28.79 -32.37
CA SER A 906 27.92 28.17 -31.63
C SER A 906 29.27 28.89 -31.86
N ALA A 907 29.32 29.88 -32.77
CA ALA A 907 30.51 30.64 -33.12
C ALA A 907 30.88 31.72 -32.07
N GLY A 908 31.21 31.28 -30.85
CA GLY A 908 31.98 32.08 -29.89
C GLY A 908 33.36 32.47 -30.48
N PRO A 909 33.96 33.59 -30.03
CA PRO A 909 35.01 34.26 -30.78
C PRO A 909 36.22 33.36 -31.02
N SER A 910 36.66 33.32 -32.28
CA SER A 910 37.92 32.72 -32.69
C SER A 910 39.06 33.19 -31.78
N THR A 911 39.60 32.28 -30.96
CA THR A 911 40.89 32.49 -30.30
C THR A 911 41.95 32.53 -31.40
N GLY A 912 42.25 33.75 -31.85
CA GLY A 912 43.13 33.99 -32.97
C GLY A 912 44.47 33.28 -32.77
N ARG A 913 44.89 32.51 -33.78
CA ARG A 913 46.26 32.01 -33.85
C ARG A 913 47.20 33.21 -33.63
N PRO A 914 48.16 33.15 -32.69
CA PRO A 914 49.21 34.15 -32.65
C PRO A 914 49.99 34.04 -33.97
N SER A 915 50.03 35.12 -34.73
CA SER A 915 50.79 35.20 -35.97
C SER A 915 52.28 35.17 -35.65
N PHE A 916 52.91 34.00 -35.78
CA PHE A 916 54.35 33.92 -35.94
C PHE A 916 54.72 34.51 -37.31
N SER A 917 55.23 35.74 -37.28
CA SER A 917 55.90 36.35 -38.41
C SER A 917 57.30 35.76 -38.56
N GLN A 918 57.53 34.99 -39.63
CA GLN A 918 58.84 34.90 -40.26
C GLN A 918 58.68 35.08 -41.77
N GLY A 919 59.04 36.26 -42.23
CA GLY A 919 59.65 36.45 -43.54
C GLY A 919 61.08 36.92 -43.27
N GLU A 920 62.04 36.27 -43.94
CA GLU A 920 63.50 36.31 -43.71
C GLU A 920 64.01 35.51 -42.47
#